data_AF-A0A7X1FNW2-F1
#
_entry.id   AF-A0A7X1FNW2-F1
#
_cell.length_a   1.000
_cell.length_b   1.000
_cell.length_c   1.000
_cell.angle_alpha   90.00
_cell.angle_beta   90.00
_cell.angle_gamma   90.00
#
_symmetry.space_group_name_H-M   'P 1'
#
loop_
_entity.id
_entity.type
_entity.pdbx_description
1 polymer ?
#
loop_
_entity_poly.entity_id
_entity_poly.type
_entity_poly.pdbx_seq_one_letter_code
_entity_poly.pdbx_strand_id
1 'polypeptide(L)'
;MQAPAAPGRRRGRKPKAVTEFPEALTTDWLEPDSFHEALALHVSRHGDSICHLYKALTHQGIRVERSTLLQWAAGNKIPRSVRSLAILAKIEQRYRLPPGYFQAKLPMGARAATGHGKLKGIAASEQRRMAWHLPDDFDRRPPREREEILSWVRRVIISGSTDYRRFQAEASRHRYAVRFPEITGHKSQRSPSNESDESHALDDVEAELAAATMDAPRRLADELAELIRFKTATLTDIGFQRSGVWKDSTALQKVEHLGLLFGALTAPPSDPVKGFGLPRAALTMGLLVFPAVWDWYVQWRERRREFYTVWEVNMLHLGMALTRTDTGWLRQSPGLARHLKPIPGLVAAAEVTAARKDWGAACDLFHQHALGRAKEIQRVVRVHRDPFEPIMPVLEADSPLGEYRKITEEILRLMPDERRYPRAAAEAVRAFLMLRLGLHLGLRQKNLRELLLCPRGTVPTSERQLELRRRGELRWSERDAGWEVLIPAAAFKNAGSSFFGGRPFRLVLPDLGGLYGWIEAYAARYRAALLNGAPDPGTMFVKTVKRTSRDAAYNQTTFYEAWRLTIQRYGIANPYTGRGAITGLLPHGPHNVRDVLATHILKQTGSYEQASYAIQDTPETVALHYGRFLPQDKAALAAQILNRVWEAA
;
A
#
# COMPACT_ATOMS: atom_id res chain seq x y z
N MET A 1 73.39 49.85 34.78
CA MET A 1 72.04 50.03 34.21
C MET A 1 71.37 48.67 34.10
N GLN A 2 70.40 48.38 34.97
CA GLN A 2 69.56 47.17 34.88
C GLN A 2 68.41 47.42 33.90
N ALA A 3 68.21 46.48 32.97
CA ALA A 3 67.07 46.48 32.06
C ALA A 3 65.77 46.12 32.81
N PRO A 4 64.62 46.70 32.44
CA PRO A 4 63.37 46.48 33.16
C PRO A 4 62.78 45.09 32.85
N ALA A 5 62.29 44.43 33.90
CA ALA A 5 61.61 43.14 33.83
C ALA A 5 60.26 43.26 33.13
N ALA A 6 59.99 42.32 32.22
CA ALA A 6 58.71 42.20 31.51
C ALA A 6 57.56 41.87 32.48
N PRO A 7 56.34 42.42 32.25
CA PRO A 7 55.20 42.18 33.13
C PRO A 7 54.70 40.73 33.03
N GLY A 8 54.59 40.07 34.18
CA GLY A 8 54.11 38.70 34.29
C GLY A 8 52.69 38.51 33.75
N ARG A 9 52.49 37.46 32.94
CA ARG A 9 51.17 37.03 32.45
C ARG A 9 50.23 36.79 33.64
N ARG A 10 49.12 37.55 33.70
CA ARG A 10 48.02 37.31 34.65
C ARG A 10 47.57 35.85 34.55
N ARG A 11 47.73 35.08 35.63
CA ARG A 11 47.19 33.70 35.73
C ARG A 11 45.68 33.78 35.55
N GLY A 12 45.14 33.08 34.54
CA GLY A 12 43.71 33.04 34.27
C GLY A 12 42.90 32.52 35.47
N ARG A 13 41.62 32.91 35.53
CA ARG A 13 40.66 32.50 36.57
C ARG A 13 40.70 30.96 36.74
N LYS A 14 40.81 30.48 37.99
CA LYS A 14 40.84 29.03 38.30
C LYS A 14 39.61 28.35 37.66
N PRO A 15 39.76 27.18 37.02
CA PRO A 15 38.64 26.49 36.37
C PRO A 15 37.57 26.12 37.39
N LYS A 16 36.29 26.40 37.06
CA LYS A 16 35.13 26.05 37.90
C LYS A 16 35.11 24.53 38.13
N ALA A 17 34.94 24.12 39.39
CA ALA A 17 34.87 22.71 39.77
C ALA A 17 33.67 22.01 39.09
N VAL A 18 33.80 20.72 38.80
CA VAL A 18 32.72 19.92 38.24
C VAL A 18 31.89 19.35 39.40
N THR A 19 30.76 20.01 39.70
CA THR A 19 29.76 19.51 40.65
C THR A 19 28.78 18.58 39.93
N GLU A 20 28.38 17.45 40.51
CA GLU A 20 27.48 16.48 39.86
C GLU A 20 26.07 17.05 39.62
N PHE A 21 25.47 17.68 40.64
CA PHE A 21 24.17 18.35 40.58
C PHE A 21 24.34 19.83 40.94
N PRO A 22 24.56 20.73 39.97
CA PRO A 22 24.69 22.16 40.26
C PRO A 22 23.36 22.74 40.73
N GLU A 23 23.38 23.56 41.79
CA GLU A 23 22.19 24.29 42.24
C GLU A 23 21.76 25.33 41.19
N ALA A 24 20.45 25.60 41.12
CA ALA A 24 19.91 26.61 40.22
C ALA A 24 20.15 28.01 40.82
N LEU A 25 20.59 28.94 39.99
CA LEU A 25 20.74 30.36 40.36
C LEU A 25 19.38 31.04 40.54
N THR A 26 18.33 30.53 39.88
CA THR A 26 16.95 31.00 40.01
C THR A 26 15.98 29.81 40.13
N THR A 27 14.95 29.95 40.95
CA THR A 27 13.88 28.93 41.08
C THR A 27 12.77 29.12 40.05
N ASP A 28 12.54 30.35 39.62
CA ASP A 28 11.51 30.69 38.63
C ASP A 28 12.11 30.84 37.22
N TRP A 29 11.41 30.32 36.22
CA TRP A 29 11.76 30.48 34.81
C TRP A 29 10.51 30.44 33.91
N LEU A 30 10.62 31.05 32.73
CA LEU A 30 9.64 30.91 31.66
C LEU A 30 10.00 29.70 30.81
N GLU A 31 9.02 28.82 30.61
CA GLU A 31 9.21 27.55 29.93
C GLU A 31 9.35 27.75 28.42
N PRO A 32 10.53 27.44 27.81
CA PRO A 32 10.71 27.64 26.37
C PRO A 32 10.05 26.53 25.56
N ASP A 33 9.47 26.85 24.41
CA ASP A 33 8.82 25.86 23.55
C ASP A 33 9.83 24.95 22.84
N SER A 34 11.04 25.45 22.55
CA SER A 34 12.01 24.74 21.74
C SER A 34 13.17 24.13 22.53
N PHE A 35 13.68 22.98 22.07
CA PHE A 35 14.81 22.30 22.71
C PHE A 35 16.05 23.18 22.90
N HIS A 36 16.42 23.97 21.89
CA HIS A 36 17.66 24.74 21.93
C HIS A 36 17.61 25.88 22.95
N GLU A 37 16.47 26.57 23.05
CA GLU A 37 16.22 27.59 24.06
C GLU A 37 16.17 26.95 25.46
N ALA A 38 15.50 25.80 25.61
CA ALA A 38 15.47 25.09 26.88
C ALA A 38 16.86 24.60 27.33
N LEU A 39 17.69 24.11 26.41
CA LEU A 39 19.06 23.71 26.72
C LEU A 39 19.92 24.92 27.13
N ALA A 40 19.81 26.03 26.39
CA ALA A 40 20.52 27.27 26.71
C ALA A 40 20.08 27.84 28.07
N LEU A 41 18.77 27.81 28.36
CA LEU A 41 18.18 28.24 29.63
C LEU A 41 18.72 27.41 30.80
N HIS A 42 18.63 26.08 30.77
CA HIS A 42 19.05 25.28 31.92
C HIS A 42 20.57 25.29 32.11
N VAL A 43 21.35 25.43 31.04
CA VAL A 43 22.80 25.66 31.15
C VAL A 43 23.10 26.97 31.88
N SER A 44 22.47 28.08 31.47
CA SER A 44 22.71 29.39 32.11
C SER A 44 22.15 29.46 33.53
N ARG A 45 20.97 28.88 33.77
CA ARG A 45 20.30 28.83 35.06
C ARG A 45 21.12 28.11 36.13
N HIS A 46 21.89 27.08 35.77
CA HIS A 46 22.79 26.39 36.69
C HIS A 46 24.21 26.97 36.71
N GLY A 47 24.40 28.16 36.13
CA GLY A 47 25.68 28.86 36.04
C GLY A 47 26.73 28.10 35.23
N ASP A 48 26.32 27.11 34.42
CA ASP A 48 27.20 26.35 33.56
C ASP A 48 27.37 27.11 32.22
N SER A 49 28.48 26.85 31.56
CA SER A 49 28.65 27.17 30.14
C SER A 49 28.64 25.86 29.36
N ILE A 50 28.40 25.90 28.04
CA ILE A 50 28.50 24.69 27.20
C ILE A 50 29.87 24.01 27.34
N CYS A 51 30.93 24.79 27.56
CA CYS A 51 32.28 24.27 27.82
C CYS A 51 32.37 23.52 29.15
N HIS A 52 31.69 24.01 30.18
CA HIS A 52 31.67 23.40 31.49
C HIS A 52 30.76 22.17 31.52
N LEU A 53 29.59 22.22 30.87
CA LEU A 53 28.73 21.06 30.64
C LEU A 53 29.49 19.94 29.89
N TYR A 54 30.22 20.27 28.83
CA TYR A 54 31.06 19.32 28.11
C TYR A 54 32.09 18.64 29.03
N LYS A 55 32.78 19.41 29.88
CA LYS A 55 33.73 18.86 30.87
C LYS A 55 33.03 17.97 31.89
N ALA A 56 31.84 18.35 32.36
CA ALA A 56 31.07 17.55 33.30
C ALA A 56 30.65 16.19 32.70
N LEU A 57 30.15 16.20 31.47
CA LEU A 57 29.77 14.96 30.77
C LEU A 57 30.96 14.05 30.51
N THR A 58 32.10 14.61 30.06
CA THR A 58 33.33 13.82 29.82
C THR A 58 33.94 13.26 31.11
N HIS A 59 33.84 13.99 32.23
CA HIS A 59 34.24 13.48 33.56
C HIS A 59 33.40 12.27 34.00
N GLN A 60 32.14 12.19 33.58
CA GLN A 60 31.28 11.01 33.79
C GLN A 60 31.52 9.89 32.75
N GLY A 61 32.58 9.97 31.95
CA GLY A 61 32.89 8.99 30.90
C GLY A 61 32.01 9.06 29.66
N ILE A 62 31.17 10.09 29.51
CA ILE A 62 30.26 10.24 28.37
C ILE A 62 31.03 10.80 27.18
N ARG A 63 31.08 10.03 26.09
CA ARG A 63 31.71 10.47 24.83
C ARG A 63 30.74 11.36 24.04
N VAL A 64 30.98 12.66 24.03
CA VAL A 64 30.28 13.67 23.20
C VAL A 64 31.30 14.67 22.66
N GLU A 65 31.07 15.29 21.51
CA GLU A 65 31.91 16.38 21.02
C GLU A 65 31.40 17.74 21.51
N ARG A 66 32.30 18.65 21.90
CA ARG A 66 31.93 20.01 22.32
C ARG A 66 31.18 20.79 21.22
N SER A 67 31.59 20.62 19.97
CA SER A 67 30.94 21.20 18.78
C SER A 67 29.46 20.82 18.67
N THR A 68 29.12 19.59 19.07
CA THR A 68 27.74 19.07 19.04
C THR A 68 26.86 19.82 20.03
N LEU A 69 27.31 19.99 21.28
CA LEU A 69 26.56 20.71 22.30
C LEU A 69 26.37 22.20 21.95
N LEU A 70 27.39 22.82 21.34
CA LEU A 70 27.30 24.20 20.83
C LEU A 70 26.24 24.31 19.73
N GLN A 71 26.23 23.38 18.77
CA GLN A 71 25.24 23.37 17.70
C GLN A 71 23.83 23.04 18.19
N TRP A 72 23.69 22.30 19.29
CA TRP A 72 22.41 22.06 19.96
C TRP A 72 21.87 23.31 20.64
N ALA A 73 22.69 24.00 21.43
CA ALA A 73 22.29 25.25 22.08
C ALA A 73 21.99 26.37 21.08
N ALA A 74 22.68 26.40 19.94
CA ALA A 74 22.44 27.35 18.85
C ALA A 74 21.26 26.99 17.94
N GLY A 75 20.58 25.86 18.16
CA GLY A 75 19.44 25.42 17.32
C GLY A 75 19.80 24.87 15.94
N ASN A 76 21.09 24.82 15.58
CA ASN A 76 21.59 24.37 14.28
C ASN A 76 21.54 22.84 14.09
N LYS A 77 21.62 22.07 15.18
CA LYS A 77 21.46 20.61 15.18
C LYS A 77 20.56 20.19 16.32
N ILE A 78 19.97 19.00 16.17
CA ILE A 78 19.21 18.34 17.24
C ILE A 78 19.73 16.91 17.49
N PRO A 79 19.62 16.40 18.72
CA PRO A 79 19.78 14.98 19.05
C PRO A 79 18.89 14.08 18.17
N ARG A 80 19.42 12.97 17.64
CA ARG A 80 18.71 12.05 16.71
C ARG A 80 19.07 10.56 16.84
N SER A 81 20.21 10.23 17.43
CA SER A 81 20.62 8.85 17.67
C SER A 81 20.28 8.43 19.10
N VAL A 82 20.14 7.12 19.32
CA VAL A 82 19.99 6.52 20.66
C VAL A 82 21.06 7.06 21.62
N ARG A 83 22.30 7.20 21.12
CA ARG A 83 23.42 7.78 21.88
C ARG A 83 23.21 9.25 22.22
N SER A 84 22.68 10.07 21.31
CA SER A 84 22.43 11.48 21.61
C SER A 84 21.25 11.69 22.57
N LEU A 85 20.19 10.86 22.48
CA LEU A 85 19.09 10.88 23.45
C LEU A 85 19.57 10.42 24.84
N ALA A 86 20.46 9.43 24.88
CA ALA A 86 21.14 9.04 26.12
C ALA A 86 21.94 10.18 26.77
N ILE A 87 22.56 11.05 25.96
CA ILE A 87 23.26 12.24 26.45
C ILE A 87 22.24 13.24 27.03
N LEU A 88 21.09 13.46 26.38
CA LEU A 88 20.05 14.33 26.94
C LEU A 88 19.58 13.87 28.31
N ALA A 89 19.27 12.58 28.48
CA ALA A 89 18.87 12.03 29.76
C ALA A 89 19.91 12.27 30.87
N LYS A 90 21.20 12.32 30.51
CA LYS A 90 22.27 12.66 31.46
C LYS A 90 22.33 14.14 31.80
N ILE A 91 22.00 15.01 30.84
CA ILE A 91 21.86 16.45 31.09
C ILE A 91 20.62 16.72 31.96
N GLU A 92 19.49 16.04 31.71
CA GLU A 92 18.28 16.10 32.55
C GLU A 92 18.59 15.67 33.98
N GLN A 93 19.27 14.54 34.16
CA GLN A 93 19.69 14.05 35.47
C GLN A 93 20.57 15.08 36.20
N ARG A 94 21.55 15.67 35.50
CA ARG A 94 22.43 16.72 36.06
C ARG A 94 21.64 17.91 36.60
N TYR A 95 20.66 18.39 35.84
CA TYR A 95 19.86 19.56 36.19
C TYR A 95 18.58 19.23 36.95
N ARG A 96 18.39 17.98 37.36
CA ARG A 96 17.20 17.48 38.09
C ARG A 96 15.88 17.80 37.37
N LEU A 97 15.91 17.74 36.03
CA LEU A 97 14.72 17.91 35.20
C LEU A 97 13.92 16.60 35.13
N PRO A 98 12.60 16.67 34.89
CA PRO A 98 11.80 15.47 34.65
C PRO A 98 12.39 14.62 33.51
N PRO A 99 12.39 13.28 33.63
CA PRO A 99 12.87 12.41 32.55
C PRO A 99 12.13 12.69 31.24
N GLY A 100 12.88 12.89 30.15
CA GLY A 100 12.32 13.17 28.82
C GLY A 100 11.97 14.65 28.58
N TYR A 101 12.28 15.55 29.52
CA TYR A 101 12.04 16.98 29.39
C TYR A 101 12.58 17.59 28.09
N PHE A 102 13.85 17.34 27.75
CA PHE A 102 14.43 17.87 26.50
C PHE A 102 13.88 17.15 25.28
N GLN A 103 13.60 15.86 25.41
CA GLN A 103 13.06 15.06 24.31
C GLN A 103 11.66 15.56 23.89
N ALA A 104 10.82 15.94 24.86
CA ALA A 104 9.50 16.53 24.61
C ALA A 104 9.56 17.85 23.82
N LYS A 105 10.69 18.56 23.86
CA LYS A 105 10.92 19.85 23.18
C LYS A 105 11.68 19.75 21.86
N LEU A 106 12.11 18.55 21.48
CA LEU A 106 12.64 18.34 20.14
C LEU A 106 11.50 18.59 19.15
N PRO A 107 11.74 19.28 18.02
CA PRO A 107 10.72 19.51 17.00
C PRO A 107 10.32 18.15 16.40
N MET A 108 9.32 17.56 17.06
CA MET A 108 8.69 16.24 16.95
C MET A 108 9.62 15.06 16.61
N GLY A 109 9.42 13.95 17.33
CA GLY A 109 10.07 12.63 17.16
C GLY A 109 9.73 11.91 15.85
N ALA A 110 9.61 12.65 14.75
CA ALA A 110 9.14 12.23 13.45
C ALA A 110 10.19 11.51 12.60
N ARG A 111 11.27 11.00 13.23
CA ARG A 111 12.23 10.06 12.67
C ARG A 111 12.60 9.04 13.74
N ALA A 112 12.64 7.78 13.32
CA ALA A 112 13.20 6.69 14.10
C ALA A 112 14.57 7.07 14.69
N ALA A 113 14.79 6.78 15.97
CA ALA A 113 16.13 6.86 16.53
C ALA A 113 17.07 5.99 15.69
N THR A 114 18.21 6.57 15.30
CA THR A 114 19.20 5.87 14.48
C THR A 114 20.28 5.23 15.36
N GLY A 115 20.80 4.09 14.91
CA GLY A 115 21.96 3.44 15.54
C GLY A 115 21.63 2.46 16.67
N HIS A 116 20.48 1.77 16.62
CA HIS A 116 20.21 0.64 17.50
C HIS A 116 21.31 -0.42 17.32
N GLY A 117 22.16 -0.58 18.33
CA GLY A 117 23.34 -1.46 18.29
C GLY A 117 23.02 -2.93 18.50
N LYS A 118 21.80 -3.24 18.97
CA LYS A 118 21.37 -4.61 19.31
C LYS A 118 20.58 -5.32 18.19
N LEU A 119 20.53 -4.76 16.98
CA LEU A 119 19.92 -5.39 15.79
C LEU A 119 20.90 -6.24 14.96
N LYS A 120 21.99 -6.75 15.58
CA LYS A 120 23.00 -7.56 14.87
C LYS A 120 22.35 -8.84 14.32
N GLY A 121 22.59 -9.13 13.04
CA GLY A 121 22.03 -10.30 12.34
C GLY A 121 20.73 -10.02 11.56
N ILE A 122 20.12 -8.84 11.70
CA ILE A 122 18.96 -8.41 10.91
C ILE A 122 19.43 -7.68 9.65
N ALA A 123 18.83 -7.96 8.49
CA ALA A 123 19.18 -7.29 7.23
C ALA A 123 18.96 -5.77 7.30
N ALA A 124 19.81 -4.99 6.62
CA ALA A 124 19.72 -3.52 6.65
C ALA A 124 18.40 -2.97 6.11
N SER A 125 17.73 -3.69 5.20
CA SER A 125 16.39 -3.40 4.69
C SER A 125 15.34 -3.52 5.79
N GLU A 126 15.33 -4.64 6.49
CA GLU A 126 14.44 -4.92 7.61
C GLU A 126 14.67 -3.94 8.77
N GLN A 127 15.93 -3.66 9.12
CA GLN A 127 16.24 -2.65 10.13
C GLN A 127 15.63 -1.29 9.82
N ARG A 128 15.66 -0.85 8.54
CA ARG A 128 15.05 0.42 8.12
C ARG A 128 13.53 0.42 8.28
N ARG A 129 12.87 -0.71 7.99
CA ARG A 129 11.42 -0.87 8.18
C ARG A 129 11.06 -0.88 9.67
N MET A 130 11.86 -1.54 10.50
CA MET A 130 11.62 -1.63 11.95
C MET A 130 11.91 -0.33 12.70
N ALA A 131 12.86 0.48 12.23
CA ALA A 131 13.37 1.64 12.97
C ALA A 131 12.25 2.56 13.49
N TRP A 132 11.19 2.78 12.70
CA TRP A 132 10.06 3.61 13.12
C TRP A 132 9.23 3.02 14.26
N HIS A 133 9.27 1.70 14.42
CA HIS A 133 8.40 0.97 15.35
C HIS A 133 9.14 0.49 16.60
N LEU A 134 10.44 0.77 16.71
CA LEU A 134 11.21 0.51 17.91
C LEU A 134 11.14 1.73 18.85
N PRO A 135 11.08 1.50 20.17
CA PRO A 135 11.19 2.57 21.14
C PRO A 135 12.63 3.09 21.23
N ASP A 136 12.79 4.36 21.61
CA ASP A 136 14.11 5.01 21.63
C ASP A 136 15.07 4.37 22.65
N ASP A 137 14.53 3.76 23.70
CA ASP A 137 15.26 3.04 24.74
C ASP A 137 15.45 1.54 24.44
N PHE A 138 15.08 1.06 23.25
CA PHE A 138 15.10 -0.37 22.88
C PHE A 138 16.39 -1.08 23.26
N ASP A 139 17.56 -0.49 23.01
CA ASP A 139 18.86 -1.12 23.29
C ASP A 139 19.13 -1.33 24.79
N ARG A 140 18.43 -0.62 25.67
CA ARG A 140 18.56 -0.69 27.13
C ARG A 140 17.58 -1.68 27.77
N ARG A 141 16.56 -2.12 27.02
CA ARG A 141 15.54 -3.05 27.53
C ARG A 141 16.11 -4.47 27.72
N PRO A 142 15.57 -5.25 28.66
CA PRO A 142 15.96 -6.65 28.86
C PRO A 142 15.88 -7.47 27.56
N PRO A 143 16.72 -8.52 27.38
CA PRO A 143 16.71 -9.35 26.18
C PRO A 143 15.33 -9.92 25.81
N ARG A 144 14.57 -10.40 26.79
CA ARG A 144 13.23 -10.95 26.61
C ARG A 144 12.26 -9.92 26.03
N GLU A 145 12.25 -8.71 26.57
CA GLU A 145 11.39 -7.62 26.10
C GLU A 145 11.79 -7.15 24.70
N ARG A 146 13.10 -7.12 24.38
CA ARG A 146 13.57 -6.79 23.03
C ARG A 146 13.07 -7.81 22.00
N GLU A 147 13.11 -9.09 22.32
CA GLU A 147 12.60 -10.14 21.44
C GLU A 147 11.08 -10.09 21.27
N GLU A 148 10.36 -9.79 22.35
CA GLU A 148 8.91 -9.54 22.30
C GLU A 148 8.56 -8.37 21.37
N ILE A 149 9.25 -7.22 21.51
CA ILE A 149 9.06 -6.05 20.64
C ILE A 149 9.36 -6.41 19.18
N LEU A 150 10.48 -7.08 18.90
CA LEU A 150 10.85 -7.46 17.53
C LEU A 150 9.82 -8.43 16.92
N SER A 151 9.35 -9.41 17.69
CA SER A 151 8.32 -10.35 17.28
C SER A 151 7.00 -9.64 16.98
N TRP A 152 6.57 -8.73 17.87
CA TRP A 152 5.37 -7.93 17.68
C TRP A 152 5.46 -7.04 16.43
N VAL A 153 6.57 -6.32 16.22
CA VAL A 153 6.77 -5.46 15.04
C VAL A 153 6.74 -6.30 13.76
N ARG A 154 7.40 -7.46 13.72
CA ARG A 154 7.36 -8.35 12.56
C ARG A 154 5.95 -8.86 12.26
N ARG A 155 5.25 -9.33 13.29
CA ARG A 155 3.92 -9.95 13.15
C ARG A 155 2.83 -8.92 12.81
N VAL A 156 2.76 -7.82 13.55
CA VAL A 156 1.67 -6.86 13.47
C VAL A 156 1.94 -5.78 12.44
N ILE A 157 3.14 -5.18 12.45
CA ILE A 157 3.45 -4.05 11.56
C ILE A 157 3.93 -4.51 10.19
N ILE A 158 4.99 -5.34 10.13
CA ILE A 158 5.64 -5.65 8.85
C ILE A 158 4.77 -6.60 8.05
N SER A 159 4.55 -7.81 8.56
CA SER A 159 3.81 -8.86 7.85
C SER A 159 2.29 -8.67 7.92
N GLY A 160 1.79 -8.17 9.06
CA GLY A 160 0.36 -8.20 9.39
C GLY A 160 -0.22 -9.61 9.33
N SER A 161 0.61 -10.63 9.60
CA SER A 161 0.34 -12.01 9.17
C SER A 161 -0.61 -12.76 10.09
N THR A 162 -1.68 -13.27 9.50
CA THR A 162 -2.27 -14.58 9.85
C THR A 162 -1.36 -15.72 9.35
N ASP A 163 -1.54 -16.96 9.81
CA ASP A 163 -0.76 -18.14 9.35
C ASP A 163 -0.75 -18.30 7.81
N TYR A 164 -1.79 -17.85 7.13
CA TYR A 164 -1.90 -17.90 5.67
C TYR A 164 -1.04 -16.89 4.91
N ARG A 165 -0.83 -15.68 5.45
CA ARG A 165 0.08 -14.72 4.80
C ARG A 165 1.53 -15.23 4.84
N ARG A 166 1.88 -16.04 5.85
CA ARG A 166 3.17 -16.74 5.90
C ARG A 166 3.28 -17.78 4.78
N PHE A 167 2.25 -18.59 4.57
CA PHE A 167 2.18 -19.52 3.44
C PHE A 167 2.26 -18.80 2.09
N GLN A 168 1.55 -17.68 1.91
CA GLN A 168 1.61 -16.89 0.66
C GLN A 168 3.01 -16.31 0.41
N ALA A 169 3.66 -15.74 1.43
CA ALA A 169 5.02 -15.22 1.32
C ALA A 169 6.04 -16.32 1.00
N GLU A 170 5.79 -17.55 1.45
CA GLU A 170 6.59 -18.74 1.12
C GLU A 170 6.29 -19.25 -0.30
N ALA A 171 5.02 -19.27 -0.73
CA ALA A 171 4.61 -19.64 -2.07
C ALA A 171 5.14 -18.68 -3.15
N SER A 172 5.20 -17.36 -2.87
CA SER A 172 5.80 -16.34 -3.75
C SER A 172 7.32 -16.52 -3.97
N ARG A 173 8.01 -17.31 -3.13
CA ARG A 173 9.44 -17.63 -3.32
C ARG A 173 9.68 -18.64 -4.44
N HIS A 174 8.67 -19.47 -4.75
CA HIS A 174 8.75 -20.53 -5.75
C HIS A 174 8.03 -20.12 -7.03
N ARG A 175 8.73 -19.38 -7.88
CA ARG A 175 8.22 -18.75 -9.12
C ARG A 175 8.10 -19.76 -10.26
N TYR A 176 6.95 -19.81 -10.94
CA TYR A 176 6.70 -20.82 -11.99
C TYR A 176 5.95 -20.32 -13.24
N ALA A 177 5.45 -19.08 -13.24
CA ALA A 177 4.67 -18.55 -14.37
C ALA A 177 5.48 -18.47 -15.68
N VAL A 178 4.80 -18.71 -16.80
CA VAL A 178 5.30 -18.47 -18.17
C VAL A 178 5.01 -17.02 -18.58
N ARG A 179 5.97 -16.34 -19.21
CA ARG A 179 5.88 -14.94 -19.66
C ARG A 179 5.49 -14.81 -21.12
N PHE A 180 4.84 -13.69 -21.43
CA PHE A 180 4.53 -13.27 -22.80
C PHE A 180 5.09 -11.86 -23.06
N PRO A 181 6.42 -11.72 -23.28
CA PRO A 181 7.08 -10.41 -23.35
C PRO A 181 6.56 -9.52 -24.49
N GLU A 182 6.26 -10.12 -25.65
CA GLU A 182 5.78 -9.40 -26.83
C GLU A 182 4.37 -8.80 -26.64
N ILE A 183 3.56 -9.39 -25.75
CA ILE A 183 2.19 -8.93 -25.45
C ILE A 183 2.20 -7.93 -24.30
N THR A 184 3.05 -8.15 -23.29
CA THR A 184 3.09 -7.33 -22.06
C THR A 184 4.03 -6.12 -22.15
N GLY A 185 4.90 -6.06 -23.18
CA GLY A 185 5.84 -4.95 -23.38
C GLY A 185 7.03 -4.94 -22.41
N HIS A 186 7.15 -5.92 -21.52
CA HIS A 186 8.25 -6.04 -20.57
C HIS A 186 9.48 -6.70 -21.22
N LYS A 187 10.42 -5.88 -21.72
CA LYS A 187 11.77 -6.35 -22.05
C LYS A 187 12.52 -6.77 -20.78
N SER A 188 13.31 -7.85 -20.88
CA SER A 188 14.17 -8.42 -19.83
C SER A 188 14.85 -7.32 -19.00
N GLN A 189 14.31 -7.05 -17.80
CA GLN A 189 15.04 -6.34 -16.77
C GLN A 189 15.59 -7.39 -15.81
N ARG A 190 16.92 -7.57 -15.83
CA ARG A 190 17.67 -8.19 -14.74
C ARG A 190 17.35 -7.41 -13.46
N SER A 191 16.68 -8.09 -12.52
CA SER A 191 16.49 -7.82 -11.09
C SER A 191 16.28 -6.37 -10.63
N PRO A 192 15.26 -6.16 -9.80
CA PRO A 192 15.55 -5.68 -8.44
C PRO A 192 15.25 -6.73 -7.38
N SER A 193 16.09 -6.68 -6.36
CA SER A 193 16.09 -7.40 -5.09
C SER A 193 14.72 -7.62 -4.44
N ASN A 194 14.57 -8.82 -3.88
CA ASN A 194 13.60 -9.21 -2.87
C ASN A 194 13.26 -8.10 -1.86
N GLU A 195 11.95 -7.88 -1.67
CA GLU A 195 11.24 -7.56 -0.42
C GLU A 195 9.99 -6.74 -0.76
N SER A 196 8.85 -7.42 -0.96
CA SER A 196 7.53 -6.79 -0.96
C SER A 196 6.51 -7.78 -0.39
N ASP A 197 6.35 -7.72 0.94
CA ASP A 197 5.11 -8.11 1.59
C ASP A 197 4.04 -7.15 1.08
N GLU A 198 3.03 -7.65 0.35
CA GLU A 198 1.82 -6.93 -0.09
C GLU A 198 0.60 -7.49 0.68
N SER A 199 -0.33 -6.64 1.16
CA SER A 199 -1.46 -7.10 1.99
C SER A 199 -2.70 -6.21 1.94
N HIS A 200 -3.29 -6.07 0.76
CA HIS A 200 -4.74 -6.20 0.66
C HIS A 200 -5.04 -7.37 -0.23
N ALA A 201 -6.29 -7.79 -0.29
CA ALA A 201 -6.85 -8.71 -1.26
C ALA A 201 -6.51 -8.29 -2.71
N LEU A 202 -5.25 -8.46 -3.09
CA LEU A 202 -4.86 -8.87 -4.42
C LEU A 202 -5.45 -10.27 -4.54
N ASP A 203 -6.15 -10.53 -5.64
CA ASP A 203 -6.45 -11.91 -6.04
C ASP A 203 -5.19 -12.76 -5.82
N ASP A 204 -5.34 -14.02 -5.39
CA ASP A 204 -4.35 -15.07 -5.04
C ASP A 204 -3.23 -15.37 -6.08
N VAL A 205 -2.89 -14.39 -6.89
CA VAL A 205 -2.48 -14.47 -8.28
C VAL A 205 -1.44 -13.39 -8.48
N GLU A 206 -1.72 -12.14 -8.10
CA GLU A 206 -0.78 -11.01 -8.26
C GLU A 206 0.54 -11.28 -7.52
N ALA A 207 0.48 -11.98 -6.38
CA ALA A 207 1.64 -12.45 -5.64
C ALA A 207 2.39 -13.64 -6.29
N GLU A 208 1.71 -14.49 -7.07
CA GLU A 208 2.32 -15.56 -7.90
C GLU A 208 2.88 -15.00 -9.23
N LEU A 209 2.36 -13.85 -9.68
CA LEU A 209 2.67 -13.20 -10.96
C LEU A 209 3.94 -12.32 -10.94
N ALA A 210 4.36 -11.85 -9.76
CA ALA A 210 5.31 -10.74 -9.62
C ALA A 210 6.76 -11.00 -10.09
N ALA A 211 7.12 -12.20 -10.55
CA ALA A 211 8.33 -12.42 -11.33
C ALA A 211 8.30 -13.80 -12.00
N ALA A 212 7.89 -13.84 -13.25
CA ALA A 212 7.81 -15.06 -14.02
C ALA A 212 9.20 -15.55 -14.51
N THR A 213 9.39 -16.87 -14.52
CA THR A 213 10.70 -17.52 -14.55
C THR A 213 11.19 -17.79 -15.98
N MET A 214 10.29 -17.92 -16.95
CA MET A 214 10.60 -18.36 -18.32
C MET A 214 9.68 -17.74 -19.37
N ASP A 215 10.17 -17.50 -20.58
CA ASP A 215 9.36 -16.98 -21.69
C ASP A 215 8.53 -18.07 -22.37
N ALA A 216 7.36 -17.73 -22.89
CA ALA A 216 6.52 -18.64 -23.64
C ALA A 216 7.23 -19.13 -24.91
N PRO A 217 7.05 -20.40 -25.32
CA PRO A 217 7.40 -20.82 -26.66
C PRO A 217 6.68 -19.95 -27.69
N ARG A 218 7.37 -19.61 -28.79
CA ARG A 218 6.83 -18.72 -29.83
C ARG A 218 5.41 -19.08 -30.27
N ARG A 219 5.15 -20.37 -30.52
CA ARG A 219 3.80 -20.87 -30.86
C ARG A 219 2.73 -20.47 -29.84
N LEU A 220 2.97 -20.74 -28.55
CA LEU A 220 2.01 -20.40 -27.50
C LEU A 220 1.84 -18.88 -27.39
N ALA A 221 2.92 -18.13 -27.58
CA ALA A 221 2.86 -16.67 -27.59
C ALA A 221 2.01 -16.13 -28.75
N ASP A 222 2.18 -16.68 -29.95
CA ASP A 222 1.39 -16.33 -31.14
C ASP A 222 -0.10 -16.64 -30.93
N GLU A 223 -0.42 -17.85 -30.44
CA GLU A 223 -1.79 -18.27 -30.12
C GLU A 223 -2.45 -17.34 -29.07
N LEU A 224 -1.70 -16.95 -28.03
CA LEU A 224 -2.23 -16.01 -27.03
C LEU A 224 -2.38 -14.59 -27.60
N ALA A 225 -1.46 -14.14 -28.45
CA ALA A 225 -1.55 -12.84 -29.11
C ALA A 225 -2.81 -12.74 -30.00
N GLU A 226 -3.17 -13.83 -30.69
CA GLU A 226 -4.42 -13.92 -31.44
C GLU A 226 -5.66 -13.84 -30.54
N LEU A 227 -5.67 -14.52 -29.38
CA LEU A 227 -6.75 -14.39 -28.41
C LEU A 227 -6.90 -12.94 -27.92
N ILE A 228 -5.77 -12.29 -27.60
CA ILE A 228 -5.79 -10.90 -27.15
C ILE A 228 -6.31 -10.00 -28.26
N ARG A 229 -5.82 -10.12 -29.50
CA ARG A 229 -6.34 -9.39 -30.66
C ARG A 229 -7.85 -9.60 -30.79
N PHE A 230 -8.32 -10.84 -30.74
CA PHE A 230 -9.73 -11.16 -30.82
C PHE A 230 -10.53 -10.49 -29.69
N LYS A 231 -10.06 -10.48 -28.45
CA LYS A 231 -10.80 -9.91 -27.31
C LYS A 231 -10.66 -8.40 -27.15
N THR A 232 -9.67 -7.75 -27.75
CA THR A 232 -9.44 -6.29 -27.61
C THR A 232 -9.76 -5.49 -28.86
N ALA A 233 -9.85 -6.10 -30.04
CA ALA A 233 -10.16 -5.39 -31.28
C ALA A 233 -11.48 -4.61 -31.21
N THR A 234 -11.55 -3.45 -31.86
CA THR A 234 -12.78 -2.64 -31.89
C THR A 234 -13.92 -3.39 -32.57
N LEU A 235 -13.64 -3.97 -33.74
CA LEU A 235 -14.57 -4.78 -34.52
C LEU A 235 -14.03 -6.21 -34.60
N THR A 236 -14.92 -7.19 -34.71
CA THR A 236 -14.55 -8.58 -34.94
C THR A 236 -14.11 -8.78 -36.40
N ASP A 237 -13.11 -9.64 -36.61
CA ASP A 237 -12.72 -10.08 -37.95
C ASP A 237 -13.90 -10.80 -38.64
N ILE A 238 -13.95 -10.75 -39.97
CA ILE A 238 -15.01 -11.40 -40.75
C ILE A 238 -15.02 -12.91 -40.44
N GLY A 239 -16.20 -13.46 -40.16
CA GLY A 239 -16.38 -14.87 -39.81
C GLY A 239 -16.23 -15.18 -38.31
N PHE A 240 -15.79 -14.21 -37.51
CA PHE A 240 -15.76 -14.35 -36.05
C PHE A 240 -16.96 -13.66 -35.38
N GLN A 241 -17.51 -14.30 -34.35
CA GLN A 241 -18.45 -13.70 -33.43
C GLN A 241 -17.82 -13.59 -32.04
N ARG A 242 -18.13 -12.51 -31.31
CA ARG A 242 -17.53 -12.25 -30.00
C ARG A 242 -18.55 -11.78 -28.99
N SER A 243 -18.52 -12.41 -27.82
CA SER A 243 -19.18 -11.91 -26.62
C SER A 243 -18.20 -11.12 -25.76
N GLY A 244 -18.53 -9.85 -25.53
CA GLY A 244 -17.78 -8.92 -24.69
C GLY A 244 -16.42 -8.49 -25.27
N VAL A 245 -15.95 -7.32 -24.84
CA VAL A 245 -14.63 -6.78 -25.20
C VAL A 245 -13.79 -6.65 -23.93
N TRP A 246 -12.56 -7.12 -23.95
CA TRP A 246 -11.61 -6.93 -22.86
C TRP A 246 -11.00 -5.53 -22.94
N LYS A 247 -10.95 -4.85 -21.79
CA LYS A 247 -10.10 -3.66 -21.61
C LYS A 247 -8.65 -4.12 -21.45
N ASP A 248 -7.67 -3.24 -21.69
CA ASP A 248 -6.24 -3.55 -21.58
C ASP A 248 -5.87 -4.21 -20.24
N SER A 249 -6.42 -3.70 -19.12
CA SER A 249 -6.20 -4.30 -17.80
C SER A 249 -6.74 -5.72 -17.67
N THR A 250 -7.88 -6.01 -18.31
CA THR A 250 -8.46 -7.36 -18.33
C THR A 250 -7.64 -8.28 -19.22
N ALA A 251 -7.17 -7.79 -20.37
CA ALA A 251 -6.29 -8.55 -21.25
C ALA A 251 -4.99 -8.95 -20.54
N LEU A 252 -4.29 -7.99 -19.92
CA LEU A 252 -3.08 -8.25 -19.14
C LEU A 252 -3.34 -9.27 -18.01
N GLN A 253 -4.42 -9.09 -17.25
CA GLN A 253 -4.83 -10.05 -16.22
C GLN A 253 -5.04 -11.45 -16.81
N LYS A 254 -5.71 -11.61 -17.96
CA LYS A 254 -5.91 -12.94 -18.55
C LYS A 254 -4.62 -13.56 -19.08
N VAL A 255 -3.69 -12.76 -19.62
CA VAL A 255 -2.35 -13.23 -20.00
C VAL A 255 -1.62 -13.80 -18.79
N GLU A 256 -1.66 -13.08 -17.68
CA GLU A 256 -1.08 -13.46 -16.40
C GLU A 256 -1.67 -14.78 -15.86
N HIS A 257 -3.00 -14.89 -15.84
CA HIS A 257 -3.72 -16.09 -15.40
C HIS A 257 -3.34 -17.34 -16.23
N LEU A 258 -3.28 -17.19 -17.55
CA LEU A 258 -2.87 -18.26 -18.46
C LEU A 258 -1.39 -18.59 -18.30
N GLY A 259 -0.54 -17.59 -18.05
CA GLY A 259 0.87 -17.77 -17.73
C GLY A 259 1.11 -18.64 -16.50
N LEU A 260 0.28 -18.52 -15.46
CA LEU A 260 0.32 -19.40 -14.29
C LEU A 260 -0.11 -20.83 -14.63
N LEU A 261 -1.21 -21.01 -15.36
CA LEU A 261 -1.69 -22.33 -15.76
C LEU A 261 -0.64 -23.08 -16.59
N PHE A 262 -0.10 -22.46 -17.63
CA PHE A 262 0.96 -23.08 -18.45
C PHE A 262 2.27 -23.23 -17.68
N GLY A 263 2.55 -22.33 -16.74
CA GLY A 263 3.65 -22.46 -15.78
C GLY A 263 3.54 -23.72 -14.95
N ALA A 264 2.37 -23.99 -14.37
CA ALA A 264 2.13 -25.20 -13.58
C ALA A 264 2.28 -26.47 -14.42
N LEU A 265 1.80 -26.45 -15.67
CA LEU A 265 1.96 -27.58 -16.59
C LEU A 265 3.43 -27.84 -16.95
N THR A 266 4.27 -26.82 -17.09
CA THR A 266 5.67 -27.03 -17.49
C THR A 266 6.64 -27.24 -16.33
N ALA A 267 6.32 -26.74 -15.14
CA ALA A 267 7.19 -26.85 -13.96
C ALA A 267 7.46 -28.32 -13.61
N PRO A 268 8.70 -28.70 -13.24
CA PRO A 268 9.03 -30.08 -12.93
C PRO A 268 8.27 -30.62 -11.69
N PRO A 269 7.90 -31.91 -11.67
CA PRO A 269 7.32 -32.54 -10.48
C PRO A 269 8.28 -32.58 -9.28
N SER A 270 9.59 -32.57 -9.55
CA SER A 270 10.65 -32.63 -8.53
C SER A 270 10.98 -31.27 -7.89
N ASP A 271 10.50 -30.17 -8.47
CA ASP A 271 10.70 -28.82 -7.92
C ASP A 271 9.70 -28.56 -6.76
N PRO A 272 10.00 -27.68 -5.78
CA PRO A 272 9.01 -27.12 -4.86
C PRO A 272 7.65 -26.71 -5.46
N VAL A 273 7.60 -26.37 -6.76
CA VAL A 273 6.34 -26.10 -7.49
C VAL A 273 5.48 -27.36 -7.64
N LYS A 274 6.11 -28.53 -7.77
CA LYS A 274 5.49 -29.85 -8.03
C LYS A 274 4.55 -29.83 -9.24
N GLY A 275 4.99 -29.21 -10.33
CA GLY A 275 4.20 -29.08 -11.56
C GLY A 275 4.09 -30.40 -12.33
N PHE A 276 3.48 -30.36 -13.53
CA PHE A 276 3.28 -31.57 -14.34
C PHE A 276 4.57 -32.05 -15.05
N GLY A 277 5.47 -31.13 -15.41
CA GLY A 277 6.70 -31.44 -16.14
C GLY A 277 6.54 -31.55 -17.66
N LEU A 278 5.52 -30.91 -18.23
CA LEU A 278 5.28 -30.93 -19.67
C LEU A 278 6.41 -30.18 -20.43
N PRO A 279 7.00 -30.77 -21.50
CA PRO A 279 7.97 -30.07 -22.32
C PRO A 279 7.37 -28.82 -22.95
N ARG A 280 8.14 -27.72 -22.93
CA ARG A 280 7.71 -26.41 -23.44
C ARG A 280 7.19 -26.45 -24.87
N ALA A 281 7.79 -27.25 -25.75
CA ALA A 281 7.36 -27.39 -27.15
C ALA A 281 5.98 -28.05 -27.32
N ALA A 282 5.41 -28.66 -26.27
CA ALA A 282 4.09 -29.26 -26.27
C ALA A 282 2.99 -28.31 -25.74
N LEU A 283 3.34 -27.11 -25.24
CA LEU A 283 2.37 -26.14 -24.78
C LEU A 283 1.61 -25.53 -25.98
N THR A 284 0.29 -25.51 -25.89
CA THR A 284 -0.62 -24.87 -26.83
C THR A 284 -1.93 -24.51 -26.12
N MET A 285 -2.56 -23.42 -26.55
CA MET A 285 -3.91 -23.04 -26.12
C MET A 285 -4.93 -24.13 -26.42
N GLY A 286 -4.67 -24.98 -27.42
CA GLY A 286 -5.52 -26.12 -27.74
C GLY A 286 -5.67 -27.12 -26.59
N LEU A 287 -4.74 -27.19 -25.64
CA LEU A 287 -4.87 -28.08 -24.48
C LEU A 287 -6.06 -27.73 -23.58
N LEU A 288 -6.55 -26.49 -23.64
CA LEU A 288 -7.62 -25.99 -22.78
C LEU A 288 -9.00 -26.51 -23.16
N VAL A 289 -9.14 -27.32 -24.23
CA VAL A 289 -10.39 -28.02 -24.55
C VAL A 289 -10.50 -29.39 -23.89
N PHE A 290 -9.48 -29.84 -23.14
CA PHE A 290 -9.51 -31.15 -22.49
C PHE A 290 -9.88 -31.01 -21.00
N PRO A 291 -10.98 -31.65 -20.54
CA PRO A 291 -11.38 -31.67 -19.14
C PRO A 291 -10.25 -32.06 -18.16
N ALA A 292 -9.45 -33.06 -18.52
CA ALA A 292 -8.37 -33.58 -17.68
C ALA A 292 -7.29 -32.54 -17.37
N VAL A 293 -7.02 -31.59 -18.28
CA VAL A 293 -6.06 -30.49 -18.06
C VAL A 293 -6.55 -29.58 -16.94
N TRP A 294 -7.84 -29.27 -16.93
CA TRP A 294 -8.45 -28.41 -15.93
C TRP A 294 -8.62 -29.10 -14.58
N ASP A 295 -9.06 -30.36 -14.57
CA ASP A 295 -9.15 -31.14 -13.34
C ASP A 295 -7.78 -31.31 -12.70
N TRP A 296 -6.74 -31.62 -13.48
CA TRP A 296 -5.36 -31.67 -12.98
C TRP A 296 -4.93 -30.32 -12.39
N TYR A 297 -5.15 -29.21 -13.11
CA TYR A 297 -4.71 -27.89 -12.66
C TYR A 297 -5.39 -27.47 -11.36
N VAL A 298 -6.69 -27.70 -11.26
CA VAL A 298 -7.49 -27.36 -10.08
C VAL A 298 -7.12 -28.24 -8.88
N GLN A 299 -6.94 -29.55 -9.06
CA GLN A 299 -6.46 -30.45 -8.01
C GLN A 299 -5.01 -30.18 -7.63
N TRP A 300 -4.16 -29.76 -8.58
CA TRP A 300 -2.79 -29.35 -8.29
C TRP A 300 -2.77 -28.10 -7.41
N ARG A 301 -3.61 -27.10 -7.72
CA ARG A 301 -3.80 -25.90 -6.89
C ARG A 301 -4.27 -26.26 -5.49
N GLU A 302 -5.25 -27.16 -5.37
CA GLU A 302 -5.77 -27.62 -4.08
C GLU A 302 -4.72 -28.42 -3.31
N ARG A 303 -3.98 -29.36 -3.90
CA ARG A 303 -2.87 -30.04 -3.21
C ARG A 303 -1.77 -29.11 -2.75
N ARG A 304 -1.54 -28.01 -3.47
CA ARG A 304 -0.54 -27.00 -3.10
C ARG A 304 -1.02 -26.11 -1.95
N ARG A 305 -2.33 -25.84 -1.88
CA ARG A 305 -2.94 -24.89 -0.93
C ARG A 305 -3.73 -25.55 0.21
N GLU A 306 -4.03 -26.83 0.10
CA GLU A 306 -4.93 -27.65 0.93
C GLU A 306 -6.43 -27.30 0.85
N PHE A 307 -6.84 -26.40 -0.06
CA PHE A 307 -8.25 -26.02 -0.28
C PHE A 307 -8.44 -25.31 -1.64
N TYR A 308 -9.72 -25.12 -2.03
CA TYR A 308 -10.13 -24.34 -3.21
C TYR A 308 -10.49 -22.89 -2.88
N THR A 309 -10.23 -21.97 -3.82
CA THR A 309 -10.65 -20.55 -3.76
C THR A 309 -11.55 -20.17 -4.94
N VAL A 310 -12.07 -18.93 -4.93
CA VAL A 310 -12.84 -18.38 -6.05
C VAL A 310 -12.02 -18.32 -7.35
N TRP A 311 -10.69 -18.38 -7.25
CA TRP A 311 -9.81 -18.42 -8.40
C TRP A 311 -10.09 -19.59 -9.33
N GLU A 312 -10.16 -20.80 -8.81
CA GLU A 312 -10.35 -22.00 -9.62
C GLU A 312 -11.69 -21.92 -10.39
N VAL A 313 -12.73 -21.39 -9.74
CA VAL A 313 -14.02 -21.07 -10.37
C VAL A 313 -13.86 -20.05 -11.49
N ASN A 314 -13.15 -18.94 -11.25
CA ASN A 314 -12.91 -17.90 -12.26
C ASN A 314 -12.09 -18.39 -13.46
N MET A 315 -11.15 -19.31 -13.23
CA MET A 315 -10.36 -19.94 -14.27
C MET A 315 -11.22 -20.88 -15.12
N LEU A 316 -12.08 -21.70 -14.50
CA LEU A 316 -13.04 -22.52 -15.24
C LEU A 316 -14.01 -21.67 -16.06
N HIS A 317 -14.51 -20.56 -15.51
CA HIS A 317 -15.34 -19.60 -16.25
C HIS A 317 -14.59 -18.97 -17.43
N LEU A 318 -13.29 -18.70 -17.31
CA LEU A 318 -12.47 -18.26 -18.44
C LEU A 318 -12.45 -19.34 -19.53
N GLY A 319 -12.18 -20.60 -19.17
CA GLY A 319 -12.23 -21.73 -20.09
C GLY A 319 -13.58 -21.83 -20.80
N MET A 320 -14.68 -21.80 -20.04
CA MET A 320 -16.05 -21.83 -20.59
C MET A 320 -16.32 -20.70 -21.58
N ALA A 321 -15.85 -19.48 -21.27
CA ALA A 321 -16.01 -18.33 -22.16
C ALA A 321 -15.20 -18.48 -23.46
N LEU A 322 -14.08 -19.20 -23.42
CA LEU A 322 -13.26 -19.47 -24.60
C LEU A 322 -13.83 -20.60 -25.48
N THR A 323 -14.56 -21.55 -24.91
CA THR A 323 -15.16 -22.67 -25.65
C THR A 323 -16.66 -22.51 -25.94
N ARG A 324 -17.26 -21.38 -25.52
CA ARG A 324 -18.69 -21.10 -25.73
C ARG A 324 -19.10 -21.21 -27.20
N THR A 325 -20.28 -21.79 -27.43
CA THR A 325 -20.95 -21.83 -28.73
C THR A 325 -20.97 -20.45 -29.39
N ASP A 326 -20.62 -20.42 -30.68
CA ASP A 326 -20.51 -19.29 -31.60
C ASP A 326 -19.48 -18.19 -31.26
N THR A 327 -19.29 -17.87 -29.98
CA THR A 327 -18.56 -16.67 -29.55
C THR A 327 -17.23 -16.95 -28.84
N GLY A 328 -16.96 -18.21 -28.51
CA GLY A 328 -15.72 -18.66 -27.89
C GLY A 328 -14.55 -18.62 -28.88
N TRP A 329 -13.42 -18.05 -28.48
CA TRP A 329 -12.24 -17.98 -29.34
C TRP A 329 -11.67 -19.36 -29.65
N LEU A 330 -11.49 -20.23 -28.64
CA LEU A 330 -10.99 -21.58 -28.87
C LEU A 330 -11.90 -22.33 -29.85
N ARG A 331 -13.23 -22.21 -29.71
CA ARG A 331 -14.19 -22.86 -30.61
C ARG A 331 -14.05 -22.41 -32.07
N GLN A 332 -13.73 -21.13 -32.28
CA GLN A 332 -13.54 -20.53 -33.60
C GLN A 332 -12.10 -20.69 -34.15
N SER A 333 -11.23 -21.36 -33.41
CA SER A 333 -9.82 -21.60 -33.77
C SER A 333 -9.50 -23.10 -33.93
N PRO A 334 -10.16 -23.85 -34.84
CA PRO A 334 -9.94 -25.29 -35.02
C PRO A 334 -8.52 -25.63 -35.50
N GLY A 335 -7.78 -24.67 -36.05
CA GLY A 335 -6.36 -24.83 -36.43
C GLY A 335 -5.47 -25.28 -35.27
N LEU A 336 -5.83 -24.96 -34.02
CA LEU A 336 -5.10 -25.37 -32.82
C LEU A 336 -5.03 -26.90 -32.67
N ALA A 337 -6.00 -27.65 -33.21
CA ALA A 337 -6.03 -29.11 -33.13
C ALA A 337 -4.79 -29.77 -33.78
N ARG A 338 -4.16 -29.10 -34.76
CA ARG A 338 -2.94 -29.57 -35.44
C ARG A 338 -1.73 -29.60 -34.51
N HIS A 339 -1.74 -28.78 -33.46
CA HIS A 339 -0.63 -28.64 -32.52
C HIS A 339 -0.71 -29.62 -31.34
N LEU A 340 -1.86 -30.28 -31.16
CA LEU A 340 -2.08 -31.22 -30.08
C LEU A 340 -1.20 -32.47 -30.22
N LYS A 341 -0.67 -32.93 -29.08
CA LYS A 341 0.04 -34.20 -28.97
C LYS A 341 -0.52 -34.96 -27.76
N PRO A 342 -0.54 -36.30 -27.78
CA PRO A 342 -0.86 -37.07 -26.59
C PRO A 342 0.11 -36.74 -25.45
N ILE A 343 -0.40 -36.62 -24.24
CA ILE A 343 0.37 -36.32 -23.03
C ILE A 343 0.12 -37.45 -22.04
N PRO A 344 1.10 -38.35 -21.79
CA PRO A 344 0.93 -39.46 -20.85
C PRO A 344 0.43 -39.00 -19.48
N GLY A 345 -0.65 -39.61 -19.00
CA GLY A 345 -1.26 -39.26 -17.70
C GLY A 345 -2.09 -37.98 -17.68
N LEU A 346 -2.30 -37.30 -18.82
CA LEU A 346 -3.11 -36.08 -18.89
C LEU A 346 -4.05 -36.02 -20.09
N VAL A 347 -3.59 -36.33 -21.30
CA VAL A 347 -4.40 -36.29 -22.53
C VAL A 347 -4.10 -37.53 -23.37
N ALA A 348 -5.09 -38.40 -23.54
CA ALA A 348 -4.93 -39.65 -24.29
C ALA A 348 -4.89 -39.43 -25.81
N ALA A 349 -4.26 -40.36 -26.53
CA ALA A 349 -4.16 -40.28 -27.99
C ALA A 349 -5.55 -40.34 -28.68
N ALA A 350 -6.49 -41.08 -28.11
CA ALA A 350 -7.86 -41.15 -28.58
C ALA A 350 -8.57 -39.78 -28.46
N GLU A 351 -8.37 -39.06 -27.35
CA GLU A 351 -8.94 -37.73 -27.14
C GLU A 351 -8.37 -36.71 -28.13
N VAL A 352 -7.06 -36.75 -28.41
CA VAL A 352 -6.43 -35.90 -29.44
C VAL A 352 -7.02 -36.19 -30.82
N THR A 353 -7.23 -37.47 -31.13
CA THR A 353 -7.81 -37.88 -32.42
C THR A 353 -9.25 -37.41 -32.55
N ALA A 354 -10.05 -37.57 -31.49
CA ALA A 354 -11.43 -37.10 -31.42
C ALA A 354 -11.52 -35.57 -31.59
N ALA A 355 -10.70 -34.81 -30.87
CA ALA A 355 -10.66 -33.34 -30.98
C ALA A 355 -10.23 -32.85 -32.38
N ARG A 356 -9.33 -33.57 -33.06
CA ARG A 356 -8.94 -33.26 -34.44
C ARG A 356 -10.04 -33.58 -35.45
N LYS A 357 -10.86 -34.59 -35.18
CA LYS A 357 -12.00 -34.98 -36.02
C LYS A 357 -13.17 -34.01 -35.84
N ASP A 358 -13.48 -33.65 -34.60
CA ASP A 358 -14.58 -32.76 -34.25
C ASP A 358 -14.17 -31.82 -33.10
N TRP A 359 -13.67 -30.65 -33.49
CA TRP A 359 -13.23 -29.62 -32.56
C TRP A 359 -14.41 -28.99 -31.79
N GLY A 360 -15.57 -28.89 -32.45
CA GLY A 360 -16.79 -28.35 -31.84
C GLY A 360 -17.26 -29.24 -30.69
N ALA A 361 -17.33 -30.55 -30.92
CA ALA A 361 -17.69 -31.52 -29.89
C ALA A 361 -16.71 -31.53 -28.71
N ALA A 362 -15.40 -31.38 -28.95
CA ALA A 362 -14.42 -31.24 -27.87
C ALA A 362 -14.64 -29.97 -27.03
N CYS A 363 -14.97 -28.84 -27.68
CA CYS A 363 -15.32 -27.60 -26.97
C CYS A 363 -16.59 -27.76 -26.13
N ASP A 364 -17.62 -28.41 -26.68
CA ASP A 364 -18.91 -28.60 -26.01
C ASP A 364 -18.76 -29.55 -24.80
N LEU A 365 -17.99 -30.64 -24.96
CA LEU A 365 -17.64 -31.56 -23.87
C LEU A 365 -16.97 -30.82 -22.71
N PHE A 366 -15.95 -30.02 -23.00
CA PHE A 366 -15.28 -29.24 -21.96
C PHE A 366 -16.18 -28.15 -21.37
N HIS A 367 -16.99 -27.47 -22.17
CA HIS A 367 -17.90 -26.43 -21.67
C HIS A 367 -18.87 -27.00 -20.62
N GLN A 368 -19.44 -28.19 -20.90
CA GLN A 368 -20.31 -28.90 -19.95
C GLN A 368 -19.55 -29.33 -18.69
N HIS A 369 -18.35 -29.90 -18.85
CA HIS A 369 -17.50 -30.30 -17.73
C HIS A 369 -17.16 -29.12 -16.81
N ALA A 370 -16.69 -28.01 -17.39
CA ALA A 370 -16.30 -26.82 -16.64
C ALA A 370 -17.48 -26.18 -15.91
N LEU A 371 -18.69 -26.19 -16.49
CA LEU A 371 -19.90 -25.72 -15.82
C LEU A 371 -20.23 -26.56 -14.58
N GLY A 372 -20.16 -27.89 -14.70
CA GLY A 372 -20.38 -28.81 -13.58
C GLY A 372 -19.33 -28.62 -12.49
N ARG A 373 -18.05 -28.66 -12.89
CA ARG A 373 -16.92 -28.54 -11.98
C ARG A 373 -16.87 -27.19 -11.26
N ALA A 374 -17.19 -26.08 -11.95
CA ALA A 374 -17.25 -24.76 -11.33
C ALA A 374 -18.30 -24.71 -10.21
N LYS A 375 -19.48 -25.32 -10.41
CA LYS A 375 -20.53 -25.41 -9.38
C LYS A 375 -20.12 -26.27 -8.20
N GLU A 376 -19.45 -27.40 -8.44
CA GLU A 376 -18.93 -28.25 -7.37
C GLU A 376 -17.90 -27.52 -6.51
N ILE A 377 -16.90 -26.91 -7.15
CA ILE A 377 -15.86 -26.15 -6.45
C ILE A 377 -16.49 -25.00 -5.68
N GLN A 378 -17.41 -24.25 -6.29
CA GLN A 378 -18.06 -23.10 -5.64
C GLN A 378 -18.75 -23.45 -4.32
N ARG A 379 -19.20 -24.70 -4.14
CA ARG A 379 -19.80 -25.19 -2.87
C ARG A 379 -18.77 -25.48 -1.78
N VAL A 380 -17.52 -25.75 -2.15
CA VAL A 380 -16.43 -26.11 -1.24
C VAL A 380 -15.34 -25.04 -1.14
N VAL A 381 -15.47 -23.94 -1.90
CA VAL A 381 -14.59 -22.78 -1.79
C VAL A 381 -14.60 -22.29 -0.34
N ARG A 382 -13.40 -22.19 0.25
CA ARG A 382 -13.24 -21.56 1.56
C ARG A 382 -12.93 -20.08 1.37
N VAL A 383 -13.72 -19.21 2.03
CA VAL A 383 -13.36 -17.79 2.19
C VAL A 383 -12.20 -17.73 3.17
N HIS A 384 -10.98 -17.83 2.65
CA HIS A 384 -9.80 -18.05 3.48
C HIS A 384 -9.44 -16.82 4.34
N ARG A 385 -9.83 -15.62 3.91
CA ARG A 385 -9.61 -14.41 4.68
C ARG A 385 -10.85 -13.57 4.63
N ASP A 386 -11.33 -13.19 5.80
CA ASP A 386 -12.25 -12.07 5.88
C ASP A 386 -11.49 -10.83 5.35
N PRO A 387 -11.85 -10.28 4.18
CA PRO A 387 -11.14 -9.13 3.60
C PRO A 387 -11.19 -7.91 4.52
N PHE A 388 -12.12 -7.91 5.47
CA PHE A 388 -12.31 -6.87 6.47
C PHE A 388 -11.47 -7.08 7.73
N GLU A 389 -10.93 -8.29 7.99
CA GLU A 389 -10.08 -8.61 9.16
C GLU A 389 -9.09 -7.48 9.52
N PRO A 390 -8.27 -6.95 8.57
CA PRO A 390 -7.26 -5.97 8.95
C PRO A 390 -7.83 -4.60 9.36
N ILE A 391 -9.10 -4.35 9.11
CA ILE A 391 -9.84 -3.14 9.47
C ILE A 391 -11.04 -3.41 10.37
N MET A 392 -11.20 -4.62 10.91
CA MET A 392 -12.33 -4.94 11.79
C MET A 392 -12.49 -3.98 12.97
N PRO A 393 -11.41 -3.55 13.67
CA PRO A 393 -11.54 -2.54 14.74
C PRO A 393 -12.15 -1.22 14.29
N VAL A 394 -12.02 -0.88 12.99
CA VAL A 394 -12.63 0.30 12.40
C VAL A 394 -14.09 0.03 12.04
N LEU A 395 -14.36 -1.10 11.40
CA LEU A 395 -15.72 -1.44 10.96
C LEU A 395 -16.66 -1.75 12.11
N GLU A 396 -16.14 -2.22 13.24
CA GLU A 396 -16.90 -2.48 14.46
C GLU A 396 -17.26 -1.19 15.20
N ALA A 397 -16.47 -0.13 15.07
CA ALA A 397 -16.76 1.17 15.69
C ALA A 397 -18.11 1.74 15.22
N ASP A 398 -18.75 2.56 16.08
CA ASP A 398 -20.03 3.23 15.78
C ASP A 398 -19.91 4.17 14.58
N SER A 399 -18.75 4.83 14.46
CA SER A 399 -18.40 5.69 13.35
C SER A 399 -17.12 5.18 12.67
N PRO A 400 -17.21 4.22 11.72
CA PRO A 400 -16.03 3.70 11.04
C PRO A 400 -15.21 4.80 10.35
N LEU A 401 -15.88 5.76 9.70
CA LEU A 401 -15.22 6.91 9.08
C LEU A 401 -14.53 7.81 10.12
N GLY A 402 -15.17 8.04 11.27
CA GLY A 402 -14.59 8.81 12.38
C GLY A 402 -13.36 8.12 12.97
N GLU A 403 -13.41 6.80 13.16
CA GLU A 403 -12.29 6.00 13.65
C GLU A 403 -11.11 6.05 12.69
N TYR A 404 -11.35 5.85 11.39
CA TYR A 404 -10.31 5.91 10.36
C TYR A 404 -9.72 7.33 10.19
N ARG A 405 -10.52 8.38 10.43
CA ARG A 405 -10.06 9.78 10.37
C ARG A 405 -8.89 10.05 11.33
N LYS A 406 -8.83 9.38 12.48
CA LYS A 406 -7.75 9.52 13.46
C LYS A 406 -6.35 9.28 12.85
N ILE A 407 -6.25 8.44 11.82
CA ILE A 407 -4.99 8.21 11.10
C ILE A 407 -4.49 9.50 10.43
N THR A 408 -5.40 10.29 9.85
CA THR A 408 -5.04 11.56 9.20
C THR A 408 -4.58 12.62 10.22
N GLU A 409 -5.19 12.65 11.39
CA GLU A 409 -4.81 13.51 12.51
C GLU A 409 -3.42 13.10 13.04
N GLU A 410 -3.17 11.80 13.18
CA GLU A 410 -1.87 11.26 13.59
C GLU A 410 -0.74 11.59 12.60
N ILE A 411 -1.02 11.59 11.28
CA ILE A 411 -0.05 12.02 10.27
C ILE A 411 0.36 13.47 10.47
N LEU A 412 -0.62 14.37 10.66
CA LEU A 412 -0.35 15.80 10.87
C LEU A 412 0.33 16.04 12.21
N ARG A 413 -0.09 15.35 13.27
CA ARG A 413 0.54 15.40 14.60
C ARG A 413 2.02 15.01 14.53
N LEU A 414 2.35 13.98 13.75
CA LEU A 414 3.72 13.47 13.59
C LEU A 414 4.45 14.07 12.37
N MET A 415 3.90 15.13 11.74
CA MET A 415 4.52 15.74 10.57
C MET A 415 5.85 16.41 10.97
N PRO A 416 6.96 16.12 10.25
CA PRO A 416 8.23 16.81 10.50
C PRO A 416 8.14 18.31 10.21
N ASP A 417 8.97 19.09 10.90
CA ASP A 417 9.17 20.51 10.56
C ASP A 417 9.61 20.67 9.11
N GLU A 418 8.84 21.43 8.34
CA GLU A 418 9.06 21.61 6.90
C GLU A 418 10.37 22.33 6.59
N ARG A 419 10.76 23.34 7.39
CA ARG A 419 11.96 24.14 7.13
C ARG A 419 13.22 23.30 7.29
N ARG A 420 13.21 22.38 8.27
CA ARG A 420 14.34 21.49 8.58
C ARG A 420 14.32 20.22 7.74
N TYR A 421 13.14 19.68 7.46
CA TYR A 421 12.95 18.38 6.78
C TYR A 421 11.93 18.44 5.63
N PRO A 422 12.16 19.28 4.61
CA PRO A 422 11.15 19.59 3.59
C PRO A 422 10.64 18.35 2.85
N ARG A 423 11.55 17.42 2.52
CA ARG A 423 11.18 16.16 1.86
C ARG A 423 10.33 15.23 2.74
N ALA A 424 10.61 15.16 4.04
CA ALA A 424 9.86 14.28 4.94
C ALA A 424 8.50 14.89 5.31
N ALA A 425 8.42 16.22 5.43
CA ALA A 425 7.15 16.95 5.51
C ALA A 425 6.31 16.72 4.25
N ALA A 426 6.92 16.81 3.05
CA ALA A 426 6.24 16.51 1.79
C ALA A 426 5.70 15.08 1.72
N GLU A 427 6.44 14.09 2.23
CA GLU A 427 5.99 12.70 2.31
C GLU A 427 4.79 12.54 3.25
N ALA A 428 4.78 13.24 4.38
CA ALA A 428 3.67 13.24 5.33
C ALA A 428 2.42 13.92 4.74
N VAL A 429 2.57 15.08 4.08
CA VAL A 429 1.45 15.76 3.41
C VAL A 429 0.89 14.92 2.27
N ARG A 430 1.74 14.26 1.48
CA ARG A 430 1.28 13.30 0.47
C ARG A 430 0.46 12.19 1.11
N ALA A 431 0.94 11.58 2.19
CA ALA A 431 0.26 10.50 2.90
C ALA A 431 -1.09 10.96 3.49
N PHE A 432 -1.12 12.16 4.09
CA PHE A 432 -2.34 12.80 4.58
C PHE A 432 -3.36 12.97 3.45
N LEU A 433 -2.97 13.57 2.32
CA LEU A 433 -3.86 13.80 1.18
C LEU A 433 -4.31 12.49 0.52
N MET A 434 -3.45 11.46 0.45
CA MET A 434 -3.84 10.13 -0.05
C MET A 434 -5.02 9.55 0.73
N LEU A 435 -4.92 9.54 2.07
CA LEU A 435 -6.00 9.05 2.92
C LEU A 435 -7.21 9.99 2.90
N ARG A 436 -6.99 11.30 3.03
CA ARG A 436 -8.05 12.31 3.10
C ARG A 436 -8.90 12.36 1.84
N LEU A 437 -8.29 12.32 0.66
CA LEU A 437 -9.03 12.24 -0.60
C LEU A 437 -9.68 10.87 -0.80
N GLY A 438 -9.03 9.79 -0.37
CA GLY A 438 -9.64 8.45 -0.38
C GLY A 438 -10.95 8.41 0.41
N LEU A 439 -10.96 9.00 1.62
CA LEU A 439 -12.13 9.06 2.50
C LEU A 439 -13.25 9.97 1.98
N HIS A 440 -12.94 10.99 1.19
CA HIS A 440 -13.97 11.88 0.63
C HIS A 440 -14.56 11.35 -0.68
N LEU A 441 -13.74 10.71 -1.50
CA LEU A 441 -14.14 10.37 -2.87
C LEU A 441 -14.62 8.93 -2.99
N GLY A 442 -14.18 8.04 -2.10
CA GLY A 442 -14.49 6.61 -2.17
C GLY A 442 -14.00 5.94 -3.46
N LEU A 443 -13.02 6.52 -4.17
CA LEU A 443 -12.55 6.02 -5.45
C LEU A 443 -11.82 4.69 -5.33
N ARG A 444 -11.89 3.86 -6.39
CA ARG A 444 -10.99 2.71 -6.53
C ARG A 444 -9.55 3.19 -6.66
N GLN A 445 -8.59 2.36 -6.25
CA GLN A 445 -7.17 2.72 -6.26
C GLN A 445 -6.72 3.27 -7.62
N LYS A 446 -7.16 2.65 -8.72
CA LYS A 446 -6.79 3.07 -10.07
C LYS A 446 -7.19 4.53 -10.33
N ASN A 447 -8.44 4.88 -10.03
CA ASN A 447 -8.98 6.21 -10.27
C ASN A 447 -8.27 7.26 -9.40
N LEU A 448 -7.93 6.92 -8.14
CA LEU A 448 -7.19 7.82 -7.25
C LEU A 448 -5.72 7.98 -7.65
N ARG A 449 -5.06 6.88 -8.05
CA ARG A 449 -3.66 6.83 -8.51
C ARG A 449 -3.46 7.61 -9.81
N GLU A 450 -4.38 7.47 -10.75
CA GLU A 450 -4.31 8.08 -12.08
C GLU A 450 -4.97 9.46 -12.17
N LEU A 451 -5.54 9.96 -11.06
CA LEU A 451 -6.14 11.29 -10.98
C LEU A 451 -5.10 12.34 -11.37
N LEU A 452 -5.39 13.18 -12.36
CA LEU A 452 -4.55 14.30 -12.76
C LEU A 452 -4.73 15.46 -11.78
N LEU A 453 -3.72 16.33 -11.70
CA LEU A 453 -3.79 17.57 -10.94
C LEU A 453 -3.70 18.76 -11.90
N CYS A 454 -4.72 19.61 -11.88
CA CYS A 454 -4.74 20.92 -12.52
C CYS A 454 -4.57 21.98 -11.42
N PRO A 455 -3.40 22.66 -11.35
CA PRO A 455 -3.19 23.73 -10.39
C PRO A 455 -4.20 24.86 -10.56
N ARG A 456 -4.57 25.50 -9.45
CA ARG A 456 -5.47 26.66 -9.47
C ARG A 456 -4.89 27.77 -10.36
N GLY A 457 -5.75 28.40 -11.16
CA GLY A 457 -5.35 29.42 -12.14
C GLY A 457 -4.84 28.86 -13.47
N THR A 458 -4.81 27.54 -13.65
CA THR A 458 -4.55 26.90 -14.95
C THR A 458 -5.85 26.45 -15.61
N VAL A 459 -5.86 26.39 -16.95
CA VAL A 459 -7.04 25.95 -17.70
C VAL A 459 -7.21 24.44 -17.53
N PRO A 460 -8.35 23.95 -17.01
CA PRO A 460 -8.58 22.53 -16.84
C PRO A 460 -8.66 21.76 -18.16
N THR A 461 -8.36 20.47 -18.09
CA THR A 461 -8.51 19.57 -19.25
C THR A 461 -10.01 19.44 -19.58
N SER A 462 -10.35 19.45 -20.88
CA SER A 462 -11.74 19.28 -21.30
C SER A 462 -12.25 17.86 -21.00
N GLU A 463 -13.54 17.74 -20.70
CA GLU A 463 -14.18 16.46 -20.36
C GLU A 463 -13.97 15.40 -21.46
N ARG A 464 -14.08 15.81 -22.73
CA ARG A 464 -13.82 14.94 -23.89
C ARG A 464 -12.39 14.39 -23.91
N GLN A 465 -11.39 15.22 -23.57
CA GLN A 465 -10.00 14.75 -23.50
C GLN A 465 -9.77 13.82 -22.31
N LEU A 466 -10.40 14.10 -21.17
CA LEU A 466 -10.37 13.21 -20.00
C LEU A 466 -11.01 11.86 -20.30
N GLU A 467 -12.13 11.86 -21.05
CA GLU A 467 -12.83 10.65 -21.48
C GLU A 467 -11.97 9.79 -22.41
N LEU A 468 -11.34 10.41 -23.42
CA LEU A 468 -10.38 9.74 -24.31
C LEU A 468 -9.21 9.12 -23.53
N ARG A 469 -8.70 9.81 -22.51
CA ARG A 469 -7.63 9.32 -21.63
C ARG A 469 -8.12 8.32 -20.58
N ARG A 470 -9.43 8.23 -20.34
CA ARG A 470 -10.06 7.48 -19.25
C ARG A 470 -9.46 7.82 -17.88
N ARG A 471 -9.22 9.11 -17.63
CA ARG A 471 -8.65 9.63 -16.38
C ARG A 471 -9.50 10.77 -15.83
N GLY A 472 -9.47 10.94 -14.51
CA GLY A 472 -10.06 12.10 -13.85
C GLY A 472 -9.05 13.22 -13.63
N GLU A 473 -9.55 14.37 -13.18
CA GLU A 473 -8.74 15.55 -12.83
C GLU A 473 -9.27 16.20 -11.54
N LEU A 474 -8.36 16.53 -10.62
CA LEU A 474 -8.58 17.45 -9.51
C LEU A 474 -8.27 18.86 -10.00
N ARG A 475 -9.23 19.76 -9.91
CA ARG A 475 -9.16 21.12 -10.47
C ARG A 475 -9.93 22.12 -9.62
N TRP A 476 -9.68 23.40 -9.82
CA TRP A 476 -10.49 24.46 -9.20
C TRP A 476 -11.76 24.71 -10.01
N SER A 477 -12.92 24.73 -9.35
CA SER A 477 -14.21 25.15 -9.90
C SER A 477 -14.44 26.61 -9.53
N GLU A 478 -14.40 27.51 -10.51
CA GLU A 478 -14.75 28.92 -10.29
C GLU A 478 -16.22 29.10 -9.93
N ARG A 479 -17.10 28.25 -10.48
CA ARG A 479 -18.55 28.29 -10.21
C ARG A 479 -18.85 27.99 -8.74
N ASP A 480 -18.20 26.96 -8.19
CA ASP A 480 -18.48 26.45 -6.86
C ASP A 480 -17.46 26.94 -5.81
N ALA A 481 -16.54 27.82 -6.22
CA ALA A 481 -15.44 28.35 -5.42
C ALA A 481 -14.68 27.26 -4.62
N GLY A 482 -14.35 26.16 -5.30
CA GLY A 482 -13.82 24.98 -4.60
C GLY A 482 -13.07 23.98 -5.46
N TRP A 483 -12.30 23.11 -4.80
CA TRP A 483 -11.60 22.01 -5.47
C TRP A 483 -12.59 20.92 -5.90
N GLU A 484 -12.80 20.78 -7.21
CA GLU A 484 -13.65 19.77 -7.83
C GLU A 484 -12.81 18.59 -8.33
N VAL A 485 -13.30 17.37 -8.07
CA VAL A 485 -12.85 16.16 -8.76
C VAL A 485 -13.85 15.84 -9.86
N LEU A 486 -13.41 15.89 -11.12
CA LEU A 486 -14.18 15.43 -12.27
C LEU A 486 -13.58 14.15 -12.83
N ILE A 487 -14.39 13.11 -12.98
CA ILE A 487 -13.99 11.84 -13.58
C ILE A 487 -15.05 11.38 -14.59
N PRO A 488 -14.71 11.20 -15.88
CA PRO A 488 -15.66 10.71 -16.86
C PRO A 488 -16.11 9.28 -16.55
N ALA A 489 -17.37 8.94 -16.83
CA ALA A 489 -17.93 7.61 -16.58
C ALA A 489 -17.06 6.50 -17.19
N ALA A 490 -16.53 6.72 -18.40
CA ALA A 490 -15.66 5.78 -19.12
C ALA A 490 -14.38 5.37 -18.35
N ALA A 491 -13.94 6.16 -17.38
CA ALA A 491 -12.81 5.84 -16.51
C ALA A 491 -13.14 4.80 -15.42
N PHE A 492 -14.43 4.56 -15.14
CA PHE A 492 -14.87 3.58 -14.16
C PHE A 492 -15.07 2.19 -14.77
N LYS A 493 -14.89 1.15 -13.95
CA LYS A 493 -15.16 -0.25 -14.36
C LYS A 493 -16.65 -0.44 -14.67
N ASN A 494 -17.51 0.20 -13.90
CA ASN A 494 -18.97 0.16 -13.96
C ASN A 494 -19.57 1.38 -14.68
N ALA A 495 -18.91 1.89 -15.73
CA ALA A 495 -19.39 3.04 -16.49
C ALA A 495 -20.86 2.92 -16.95
N GLY A 496 -21.33 1.70 -17.21
CA GLY A 496 -22.72 1.42 -17.62
C GLY A 496 -23.70 1.13 -16.49
N SER A 497 -23.31 1.25 -15.22
CA SER A 497 -24.25 1.08 -14.11
C SER A 497 -25.22 2.26 -14.00
N SER A 498 -26.39 2.02 -13.41
CA SER A 498 -27.41 3.02 -13.10
C SER A 498 -26.84 4.26 -12.39
N PHE A 499 -25.83 4.09 -11.53
CA PHE A 499 -25.15 5.19 -10.84
C PHE A 499 -24.69 6.33 -11.76
N PHE A 500 -24.10 6.00 -12.91
CA PHE A 500 -23.55 7.03 -13.80
C PHE A 500 -24.61 7.58 -14.75
N GLY A 501 -25.52 6.75 -15.25
CA GLY A 501 -26.51 7.19 -16.24
C GLY A 501 -25.90 7.93 -17.45
N GLY A 502 -24.65 7.58 -17.81
CA GLY A 502 -23.88 8.26 -18.86
C GLY A 502 -23.23 9.61 -18.46
N ARG A 503 -23.36 10.06 -17.21
CA ARG A 503 -22.79 11.32 -16.70
C ARG A 503 -21.45 11.11 -15.98
N PRO A 504 -20.55 12.10 -16.00
CA PRO A 504 -19.31 12.04 -15.22
C PRO A 504 -19.58 12.08 -13.71
N PHE A 505 -18.67 11.49 -12.94
CA PHE A 505 -18.58 11.77 -11.51
C PHE A 505 -18.04 13.18 -11.30
N ARG A 506 -18.74 13.99 -10.51
CA ARG A 506 -18.32 15.35 -10.13
C ARG A 506 -18.57 15.52 -8.64
N LEU A 507 -17.53 15.89 -7.90
CA LEU A 507 -17.64 16.18 -6.48
C LEU A 507 -16.76 17.39 -6.13
N VAL A 508 -17.37 18.43 -5.56
CA VAL A 508 -16.63 19.53 -4.93
C VAL A 508 -16.24 19.08 -3.52
N LEU A 509 -14.96 19.10 -3.22
CA LEU A 509 -14.42 18.71 -1.92
C LEU A 509 -14.80 19.76 -0.87
N PRO A 510 -15.19 19.37 0.35
CA PRO A 510 -15.44 20.33 1.40
C PRO A 510 -14.13 20.85 1.99
N ASP A 511 -14.01 22.16 2.24
CA ASP A 511 -12.85 22.74 2.91
C ASP A 511 -12.90 22.56 4.44
N LEU A 512 -12.88 21.30 4.87
CA LEU A 512 -12.90 20.93 6.28
C LEU A 512 -11.51 20.53 6.76
N GLY A 513 -11.04 21.18 7.82
CA GLY A 513 -9.70 20.97 8.39
C GLY A 513 -8.57 21.57 7.55
N GLY A 514 -8.85 22.66 6.81
CA GLY A 514 -7.90 23.35 5.96
C GLY A 514 -7.47 22.53 4.74
N LEU A 515 -8.37 21.68 4.21
CA LEU A 515 -8.07 20.77 3.10
C LEU A 515 -7.55 21.55 1.88
N TYR A 516 -8.15 22.69 1.56
CA TYR A 516 -7.73 23.50 0.42
C TYR A 516 -6.31 24.00 0.57
N GLY A 517 -5.95 24.50 1.76
CA GLY A 517 -4.59 24.93 2.08
C GLY A 517 -3.57 23.78 1.93
N TRP A 518 -3.93 22.56 2.32
CA TRP A 518 -3.06 21.39 2.13
C TRP A 518 -2.91 20.98 0.65
N ILE A 519 -3.99 21.03 -0.14
CA ILE A 519 -3.93 20.76 -1.59
C ILE A 519 -3.05 21.80 -2.28
N GLU A 520 -3.25 23.09 -1.98
CA GLU A 520 -2.48 24.19 -2.56
C GLU A 520 -1.01 24.12 -2.16
N ALA A 521 -0.69 23.91 -0.87
CA ALA A 521 0.68 23.73 -0.42
C ALA A 521 1.34 22.50 -1.08
N TYR A 522 0.59 21.41 -1.25
CA TYR A 522 1.12 20.22 -1.90
C TYR A 522 1.43 20.46 -3.38
N ALA A 523 0.51 21.07 -4.11
CA ALA A 523 0.68 21.42 -5.52
C ALA A 523 1.85 22.41 -5.73
N ALA A 524 1.93 23.45 -4.89
CA ALA A 524 2.88 24.54 -5.07
C ALA A 524 4.31 24.21 -4.63
N ARG A 525 4.50 23.53 -3.49
CA ARG A 525 5.84 23.34 -2.88
C ARG A 525 6.23 21.91 -2.56
N TYR A 526 5.35 21.12 -1.93
CA TYR A 526 5.75 19.78 -1.49
C TYR A 526 5.99 18.82 -2.65
N ARG A 527 5.21 18.94 -3.73
CA ARG A 527 5.39 18.16 -4.96
C ARG A 527 6.79 18.33 -5.55
N ALA A 528 7.28 19.56 -5.66
CA ALA A 528 8.61 19.85 -6.18
C ALA A 528 9.71 19.16 -5.33
N ALA A 529 9.57 19.17 -4.00
CA ALA A 529 10.48 18.49 -3.08
C ALA A 529 10.49 16.95 -3.27
N LEU A 530 9.36 16.34 -3.65
CA LEU A 530 9.28 14.91 -3.94
C LEU A 530 9.89 14.55 -5.31
N LEU A 531 9.66 15.40 -6.32
CA LEU A 531 10.17 15.20 -7.68
C LEU A 531 11.68 15.35 -7.77
N ASN A 532 12.27 16.24 -6.98
CA ASN A 532 13.73 16.47 -6.95
C ASN A 532 14.32 16.67 -8.37
N GLY A 533 13.65 17.48 -9.19
CA GLY A 533 14.03 17.77 -10.59
C GLY A 533 13.75 16.65 -11.60
N ALA A 534 13.01 15.61 -11.24
CA ALA A 534 12.52 14.63 -12.21
C ALA A 534 11.32 15.15 -13.01
N PRO A 535 11.06 14.59 -14.21
CA PRO A 535 9.86 14.90 -14.98
C PRO A 535 8.59 14.64 -14.17
N ASP A 536 7.65 15.58 -14.25
CA ASP A 536 6.37 15.50 -13.57
C ASP A 536 5.37 14.65 -14.40
N PRO A 537 4.79 13.57 -13.84
CA PRO A 537 3.80 12.75 -14.56
C PRO A 537 2.40 13.37 -14.66
N GLY A 538 2.16 14.53 -14.03
CA GLY A 538 0.87 15.23 -13.99
C GLY A 538 -0.19 14.60 -13.07
N THR A 539 0.06 13.42 -12.48
CA THR A 539 -0.84 12.78 -11.52
C THR A 539 -0.81 13.45 -10.16
N MET A 540 -1.93 13.52 -9.45
CA MET A 540 -2.04 14.12 -8.11
C MET A 540 -0.95 13.59 -7.17
N PHE A 541 -0.77 12.28 -7.08
CA PHE A 541 0.26 11.70 -6.22
C PHE A 541 1.53 11.34 -6.99
N VAL A 542 2.69 11.67 -6.41
CA VAL A 542 4.02 11.33 -6.95
C VAL A 542 4.89 10.60 -5.94
N LYS A 543 5.70 9.66 -6.44
CA LYS A 543 6.72 8.98 -5.66
C LYS A 543 7.78 9.97 -5.20
N THR A 544 8.39 9.69 -4.06
CA THR A 544 9.60 10.40 -3.69
C THR A 544 10.76 9.89 -4.54
N VAL A 545 11.26 10.71 -5.46
CA VAL A 545 12.31 10.32 -6.39
C VAL A 545 13.62 10.02 -5.65
N LYS A 546 14.26 8.91 -6.03
CA LYS A 546 15.54 8.46 -5.46
C LYS A 546 16.64 8.64 -6.50
N ARG A 547 17.90 8.70 -6.04
CA ARG A 547 19.07 8.76 -6.95
C ARG A 547 19.11 7.60 -7.95
N THR A 548 18.57 6.44 -7.57
CA THR A 548 18.58 5.21 -8.37
C THR A 548 17.37 5.04 -9.28
N SER A 549 16.32 5.87 -9.15
CA SER A 549 15.09 5.77 -9.94
C SER A 549 14.49 7.15 -10.15
N ARG A 550 14.46 7.61 -11.40
CA ARG A 550 13.91 8.91 -11.81
C ARG A 550 12.41 8.88 -12.12
N ASP A 551 11.80 7.70 -12.22
CA ASP A 551 10.36 7.59 -12.43
C ASP A 551 9.61 8.02 -11.18
N ALA A 552 8.78 9.06 -11.31
CA ALA A 552 7.96 9.64 -10.25
C ALA A 552 6.52 9.10 -10.23
N ALA A 553 6.09 8.36 -11.25
CA ALA A 553 4.70 7.89 -11.38
C ALA A 553 4.44 6.66 -10.51
N TYR A 554 3.29 6.62 -9.84
CA TYR A 554 2.84 5.43 -9.15
C TYR A 554 2.23 4.42 -10.14
N ASN A 555 2.64 3.15 -10.01
CA ASN A 555 1.93 2.00 -10.59
C ASN A 555 1.06 1.32 -9.50
N GLN A 556 0.43 0.18 -9.81
CA GLN A 556 -0.43 -0.55 -8.86
C GLN A 556 0.29 -0.92 -7.56
N THR A 557 1.37 -1.70 -7.68
CA THR A 557 2.23 -2.15 -6.58
C THR A 557 2.76 -0.98 -5.74
N THR A 558 3.36 0.02 -6.38
CA THR A 558 4.00 1.12 -5.65
C THR A 558 2.99 2.05 -4.96
N PHE A 559 1.79 2.22 -5.52
CA PHE A 559 0.72 2.98 -4.87
C PHE A 559 0.17 2.23 -3.66
N TYR A 560 -0.07 0.92 -3.85
CA TYR A 560 -0.47 0.01 -2.79
C TYR A 560 0.54 0.04 -1.62
N GLU A 561 1.82 -0.13 -1.90
CA GLU A 561 2.89 -0.09 -0.89
C GLU A 561 3.00 1.26 -0.19
N ALA A 562 2.85 2.38 -0.93
CA ALA A 562 2.85 3.70 -0.31
C ALA A 562 1.69 3.89 0.68
N TRP A 563 0.52 3.34 0.35
CA TRP A 563 -0.63 3.31 1.25
C TRP A 563 -0.35 2.44 2.46
N ARG A 564 0.09 1.19 2.25
CA ARG A 564 0.41 0.24 3.30
C ARG A 564 1.44 0.79 4.28
N LEU A 565 2.51 1.41 3.78
CA LEU A 565 3.54 2.06 4.60
C LEU A 565 2.97 3.22 5.42
N THR A 566 2.00 3.97 4.87
CA THR A 566 1.29 5.02 5.61
C THR A 566 0.51 4.42 6.77
N ILE A 567 -0.23 3.34 6.54
CA ILE A 567 -0.98 2.64 7.60
C ILE A 567 -0.06 2.02 8.65
N GLN A 568 1.03 1.37 8.23
CA GLN A 568 2.03 0.83 9.16
C GLN A 568 2.58 1.93 10.06
N ARG A 569 2.92 3.08 9.48
CA ARG A 569 3.59 4.18 10.18
C ARG A 569 2.68 4.98 11.12
N TYR A 570 1.43 5.22 10.71
CA TYR A 570 0.53 6.15 11.39
C TYR A 570 -0.82 5.52 11.80
N GLY A 571 -1.24 4.44 11.15
CA GLY A 571 -2.52 3.81 11.43
C GLY A 571 -2.48 2.89 12.65
N ILE A 572 -1.47 2.02 12.71
CA ILE A 572 -1.41 0.95 13.72
C ILE A 572 -0.87 1.49 15.04
N ALA A 573 -1.69 1.48 16.09
CA ALA A 573 -1.25 1.87 17.43
C ALA A 573 -0.17 0.89 17.95
N ASN A 574 1.00 1.45 18.26
CA ASN A 574 2.16 0.73 18.76
C ASN A 574 2.32 0.96 20.27
N PRO A 575 2.04 -0.04 21.12
CA PRO A 575 2.04 0.11 22.57
C PRO A 575 3.42 0.42 23.14
N TYR A 576 4.49 0.04 22.45
CA TYR A 576 5.86 0.27 22.92
C TYR A 576 6.36 1.69 22.64
N THR A 577 5.72 2.42 21.72
CA THR A 577 6.16 3.76 21.31
C THR A 577 5.13 4.87 21.52
N GLY A 578 3.87 4.53 21.80
CA GLY A 578 2.76 5.49 21.93
C GLY A 578 2.41 6.21 20.62
N ARG A 579 2.87 5.69 19.48
CA ARG A 579 2.57 6.21 18.13
C ARG A 579 1.54 5.33 17.43
N GLY A 580 0.83 5.90 16.48
CA GLY A 580 -0.20 5.23 15.70
C GLY A 580 -1.59 5.43 16.28
N ALA A 581 -2.59 5.46 15.40
CA ALA A 581 -3.91 5.97 15.73
C ALA A 581 -4.90 4.94 16.30
N ILE A 582 -4.88 3.69 15.83
CA ILE A 582 -5.97 2.73 16.05
C ILE A 582 -5.42 1.41 16.59
N THR A 583 -5.94 0.98 17.74
CA THR A 583 -5.60 -0.30 18.37
C THR A 583 -6.18 -1.47 17.58
N GLY A 584 -5.38 -2.52 17.37
CA GLY A 584 -5.79 -3.73 16.65
C GLY A 584 -5.81 -3.60 15.12
N LEU A 585 -5.61 -2.40 14.57
CA LEU A 585 -5.53 -2.19 13.12
C LEU A 585 -4.34 -2.97 12.54
N LEU A 586 -4.53 -3.58 11.36
CA LEU A 586 -3.46 -4.29 10.66
C LEU A 586 -3.09 -3.62 9.33
N PRO A 587 -1.90 -3.92 8.77
CA PRO A 587 -1.44 -3.40 7.49
C PRO A 587 -2.40 -3.73 6.36
N HIS A 588 -2.72 -2.69 5.61
CA HIS A 588 -3.77 -2.70 4.62
C HIS A 588 -3.55 -1.49 3.66
N GLY A 589 -3.94 -1.58 2.40
CA GLY A 589 -3.86 -0.51 1.38
C GLY A 589 -5.15 0.30 1.09
N PRO A 590 -5.39 0.70 -0.18
CA PRO A 590 -6.44 1.67 -0.54
C PRO A 590 -7.87 1.13 -0.63
N HIS A 591 -8.08 -0.16 -0.91
CA HIS A 591 -9.43 -0.69 -1.14
C HIS A 591 -10.27 -0.67 0.14
N ASN A 592 -9.66 -0.97 1.29
CA ASN A 592 -10.38 -1.00 2.56
C ASN A 592 -10.96 0.37 2.98
N VAL A 593 -10.51 1.50 2.42
CA VAL A 593 -11.19 2.79 2.66
C VAL A 593 -12.58 2.83 2.04
N ARG A 594 -12.80 2.16 0.91
CA ARG A 594 -14.15 2.01 0.35
C ARG A 594 -15.04 1.20 1.29
N ASP A 595 -14.48 0.15 1.90
CA ASP A 595 -15.21 -0.67 2.86
C ASP A 595 -15.62 0.13 4.10
N VAL A 596 -14.70 0.98 4.60
CA VAL A 596 -14.97 1.90 5.71
C VAL A 596 -16.08 2.88 5.35
N LEU A 597 -16.07 3.45 4.14
CA LEU A 597 -17.10 4.40 3.71
C LEU A 597 -18.46 3.74 3.53
N ALA A 598 -18.51 2.63 2.79
CA ALA A 598 -19.75 1.89 2.58
C ALA A 598 -20.36 1.44 3.92
N THR A 599 -19.53 0.90 4.83
CA THR A 599 -19.99 0.48 6.16
C THR A 599 -20.41 1.65 7.02
N HIS A 600 -19.69 2.78 6.98
CA HIS A 600 -20.08 3.97 7.75
C HIS A 600 -21.44 4.50 7.31
N ILE A 601 -21.64 4.73 6.01
CA ILE A 601 -22.94 5.19 5.49
C ILE A 601 -24.02 4.16 5.80
N LEU A 602 -23.75 2.87 5.61
CA LEU A 602 -24.71 1.81 5.90
C LEU A 602 -25.12 1.77 7.38
N LYS A 603 -24.19 1.94 8.32
CA LYS A 603 -24.49 2.02 9.76
C LYS A 603 -25.30 3.26 10.11
N GLN A 604 -25.00 4.39 9.49
CA GLN A 604 -25.65 5.67 9.79
C GLN A 604 -27.05 5.80 9.18
N THR A 605 -27.28 5.19 8.02
CA THR A 605 -28.52 5.43 7.25
C THR A 605 -29.35 4.17 7.02
N GLY A 606 -28.77 2.98 7.21
CA GLY A 606 -29.41 1.71 6.89
C GLY A 606 -29.64 1.48 5.39
N SER A 607 -29.23 2.40 4.52
CA SER A 607 -29.54 2.38 3.09
C SER A 607 -28.38 1.84 2.26
N TYR A 608 -28.62 0.68 1.61
CA TYR A 608 -27.69 0.12 0.63
C TYR A 608 -27.49 1.06 -0.57
N GLU A 609 -28.51 1.81 -0.95
CA GLU A 609 -28.43 2.75 -2.07
C GLU A 609 -27.48 3.91 -1.77
N GLN A 610 -27.65 4.57 -0.62
CA GLN A 610 -26.74 5.66 -0.22
C GLN A 610 -25.31 5.17 -0.01
N ALA A 611 -25.13 3.99 0.58
CA ALA A 611 -23.82 3.38 0.71
C ALA A 611 -23.19 3.06 -0.66
N SER A 612 -24.00 2.65 -1.64
CA SER A 612 -23.53 2.39 -3.01
C SER A 612 -23.04 3.66 -3.71
N TYR A 613 -23.68 4.80 -3.46
CA TYR A 613 -23.28 6.10 -4.00
C TYR A 613 -21.92 6.56 -3.47
N ALA A 614 -21.66 6.33 -2.18
CA ALA A 614 -20.39 6.68 -1.53
C ALA A 614 -19.18 5.95 -2.15
N ILE A 615 -19.40 4.80 -2.78
CA ILE A 615 -18.35 4.01 -3.43
C ILE A 615 -18.55 3.83 -4.93
N GLN A 616 -19.51 4.53 -5.55
CA GLN A 616 -19.84 4.43 -6.97
C GLN A 616 -20.02 2.96 -7.41
N ASP A 617 -20.84 2.20 -6.68
CA ASP A 617 -21.17 0.79 -6.96
C ASP A 617 -22.69 0.58 -6.99
N THR A 618 -23.17 -0.66 -7.07
CA THR A 618 -24.62 -0.95 -7.05
C THR A 618 -25.12 -1.35 -5.66
N PRO A 619 -26.40 -1.09 -5.31
CA PRO A 619 -26.97 -1.49 -4.02
C PRO A 619 -26.87 -3.00 -3.75
N GLU A 620 -27.03 -3.84 -4.77
CA GLU A 620 -26.95 -5.31 -4.66
C GLU A 620 -25.55 -5.74 -4.26
N THR A 621 -24.53 -5.11 -4.84
CA THR A 621 -23.13 -5.35 -4.51
C THR A 621 -22.85 -4.97 -3.06
N VAL A 622 -23.41 -3.84 -2.60
CA VAL A 622 -23.26 -3.41 -1.20
C VAL A 622 -23.97 -4.37 -0.24
N ALA A 623 -25.18 -4.81 -0.56
CA ALA A 623 -25.94 -5.74 0.28
C ALA A 623 -25.19 -7.07 0.45
N LEU A 624 -24.62 -7.60 -0.64
CA LEU A 624 -23.84 -8.84 -0.64
C LEU A 624 -22.58 -8.75 0.25
N HIS A 625 -21.86 -7.62 0.19
CA HIS A 625 -20.56 -7.50 0.84
C HIS A 625 -20.60 -6.88 2.24
N TYR A 626 -21.51 -5.94 2.52
CA TYR A 626 -21.55 -5.17 3.76
C TYR A 626 -22.81 -5.38 4.59
N GLY A 627 -23.80 -6.14 4.09
CA GLY A 627 -25.06 -6.38 4.81
C GLY A 627 -24.87 -6.95 6.23
N ARG A 628 -23.76 -7.66 6.48
CA ARG A 628 -23.39 -8.18 7.80
C ARG A 628 -23.07 -7.11 8.85
N PHE A 629 -22.77 -5.88 8.45
CA PHE A 629 -22.45 -4.77 9.35
C PHE A 629 -23.65 -3.86 9.63
N LEU A 630 -24.81 -4.19 9.07
CA LEU A 630 -26.04 -3.49 9.37
C LEU A 630 -26.40 -3.71 10.85
N PRO A 631 -26.78 -2.66 11.61
CA PRO A 631 -27.28 -2.84 12.96
C PRO A 631 -28.43 -3.84 13.01
N GLN A 632 -28.43 -4.74 14.01
CA GLN A 632 -29.44 -5.79 14.14
C GLN A 632 -30.86 -5.22 14.32
N ASP A 633 -30.98 -3.98 14.80
CA ASP A 633 -32.24 -3.32 15.08
C ASP A 633 -32.61 -2.28 14.02
N LYS A 634 -33.02 -2.76 12.83
CA LYS A 634 -33.49 -1.90 11.73
C LYS A 634 -34.71 -1.06 12.11
N ALA A 635 -35.51 -1.54 13.06
CA ALA A 635 -36.70 -0.87 13.55
C ALA A 635 -36.34 0.38 14.38
N ALA A 636 -35.28 0.32 15.19
CA ALA A 636 -34.78 1.47 15.92
C ALA A 636 -34.27 2.60 15.02
N LEU A 637 -33.59 2.28 13.90
CA LEU A 637 -33.17 3.26 12.89
C LEU A 637 -34.36 3.94 12.20
N ALA A 638 -35.38 3.16 11.83
CA ALA A 638 -36.61 3.69 11.28
C ALA A 638 -37.35 4.59 12.29
N ALA A 639 -37.39 4.18 13.56
CA ALA A 639 -38.00 4.95 14.64
C ALA A 639 -37.29 6.30 14.87
N GLN A 640 -35.95 6.38 14.78
CA GLN A 640 -35.24 7.66 14.86
C GLN A 640 -35.61 8.64 13.75
N ILE A 641 -35.80 8.14 12.52
CA ILE A 641 -36.23 8.98 11.39
C ILE A 641 -37.67 9.46 11.60
N LEU A 642 -38.56 8.57 12.05
CA LEU A 642 -39.94 8.92 12.38
C LEU A 642 -40.01 9.94 13.54
N ASN A 643 -39.19 9.77 14.58
CA ASN A 643 -39.14 10.67 15.73
C ASN A 643 -38.68 12.07 15.37
N ARG A 644 -37.78 12.24 14.39
CA ARG A 644 -37.40 13.59 13.90
C ARG A 644 -38.58 14.39 13.33
N VAL A 645 -39.60 13.70 12.79
CA VAL A 645 -40.83 14.37 12.32
C VAL A 645 -41.64 14.89 13.50
N TRP A 646 -41.66 14.14 14.61
CA TRP A 646 -42.33 14.54 15.85
C TRP A 646 -41.56 15.60 16.64
N GLU A 647 -40.23 15.67 16.51
CA GLU A 647 -39.38 16.71 17.14
C GLU A 647 -39.35 18.04 16.36
N ALA A 648 -39.65 18.00 15.06
CA ALA A 648 -39.70 19.19 14.20
C ALA A 648 -41.11 19.81 14.10
N ALA A 649 -42.12 19.18 14.71
CA ALA A 649 -43.48 19.68 14.89
C ALA A 649 -43.60 20.33 16.27
#